data_AF-A0A2H0YQ65-F1
#
_entry.id   AF-A0A2H0YQ65-F1
#
_cell.length_a   1.000
_cell.length_b   1.000
_cell.length_c   1.000
_cell.angle_alpha   90.00
_cell.angle_beta   90.00
_cell.angle_gamma   90.00
#
_symmetry.space_group_name_H-M   'P 1'
#
loop_
_entity.id
_entity.type
_entity.pdbx_description
1 polymer ?
#
loop_
_entity_poly.entity_id
_entity_poly.type
_entity_poly.pdbx_seq_one_letter_code
_entity_poly.pdbx_strand_id
1 'polypeptide(L)'
;QKYGRDKVAQIITFGTMAARAVIRDVGRALNYPYGYCDQIAKMIPFGFDLEQTLKRVVEFQNLYQIDEQAKNLIDLAKKLEGVARHASTHACGVVISNKPLTDLIPLQHPTQDDENIVTQYEMHSVEDLGLLKMDFLGLKNLTIIEDTLSRIYVIHNKKIDIENIPLNDKETYKLLQKGNTVGIFQLEGEGITRYLKQLKPSEFEDIVAMAALYRPGPIQFIPDYIARKHKKQKIEYLHPKLKPILEKTQGICIYQEQLMQIAQQLAGFSLAEADILRKAIGKKIKSLLLEQEEKFIQGMIKNEIKKEIAQKIWQWILPFAQYGFNKSHSTAYATIAYQTAYLKTHFPVEFMASLLTSEKADIERIAILIEECKRMGIEVLAPNINQSLKNFTVVPGENKIRFGLLAIKNVGENIIDVIVNEIKNNGPFKSIEDFIQRVNSKDLNKKSLESLIKAGAFDKFAERNKLLHNLERLLEWAKETQKNRANGQKGLFDKAKGENFNNSIYLKQTVPATTFEKLSWEKELLGLYVSSHPLEDYKNVLKKNTLSLAEIKNYQGFGLNNNRGRIRVGGIISGIKKIITRTGKTMLFVKLEDLTGKTEVVVFPAIIERNPTAFQENKIVFVSGRLDHRDNVPKIIADQVEEIITKTS
;
A
#
# COMPACT_ATOMS: atom_id res chain seq x y z
N GLN A 1 0.62 -32.00 -14.06
CA GLN A 1 0.52 -33.31 -13.37
C GLN A 1 -0.88 -33.92 -13.51
N LYS A 2 -1.92 -33.37 -12.85
CA LYS A 2 -3.29 -33.95 -12.87
C LYS A 2 -3.91 -34.13 -14.26
N TYR A 3 -3.78 -33.13 -15.15
CA TYR A 3 -4.48 -33.11 -16.45
C TYR A 3 -3.55 -33.39 -17.65
N GLY A 4 -2.28 -33.74 -17.43
CA GLY A 4 -1.24 -33.79 -18.48
C GLY A 4 -0.48 -32.46 -18.65
N ARG A 5 0.78 -32.51 -19.09
CA ARG A 5 1.63 -31.32 -19.33
C ARG A 5 1.29 -30.64 -20.66
N ASP A 6 0.82 -31.42 -21.62
CA ASP A 6 0.40 -31.02 -22.97
C ASP A 6 -0.99 -30.38 -23.05
N LYS A 7 -1.79 -30.47 -21.97
CA LYS A 7 -3.20 -30.01 -21.93
C LYS A 7 -3.45 -28.78 -21.08
N VAL A 8 -2.40 -28.24 -20.46
CA VAL A 8 -2.50 -27.10 -19.53
C VAL A 8 -1.42 -26.09 -19.87
N ALA A 9 -1.81 -24.84 -20.09
CA ALA A 9 -0.88 -23.74 -20.33
C ALA A 9 -1.37 -22.47 -19.65
N GLN A 10 -0.45 -21.55 -19.35
CA GLN A 10 -0.82 -20.20 -18.96
C GLN A 10 -1.30 -19.42 -20.19
N ILE A 11 -2.14 -18.42 -19.99
CA ILE A 11 -2.63 -17.57 -21.09
C ILE A 11 -1.63 -16.43 -21.30
N ILE A 12 -1.36 -16.08 -22.56
CA ILE A 12 -0.57 -14.89 -22.89
C ILE A 12 -1.40 -13.62 -22.75
N THR A 13 -0.73 -12.54 -22.42
CA THR A 13 -1.27 -11.18 -22.49
C THR A 13 -0.32 -10.32 -23.32
N PHE A 14 -0.90 -9.42 -24.11
CA PHE A 14 -0.13 -8.46 -24.89
C PHE A 14 -0.11 -7.13 -24.15
N GLY A 15 1.07 -6.69 -23.73
CA GLY A 15 1.24 -5.33 -23.22
C GLY A 15 1.12 -4.37 -24.39
N THR A 16 0.08 -3.54 -24.42
CA THR A 16 -0.11 -2.52 -25.45
C THR A 16 0.51 -1.18 -25.05
N MET A 17 0.83 -0.36 -26.05
CA MET A 17 1.35 0.99 -25.82
C MET A 17 0.25 1.93 -25.30
N ALA A 18 0.18 2.08 -23.98
CA ALA A 18 -0.73 3.04 -23.33
C ALA A 18 -0.29 4.49 -23.54
N ALA A 19 -1.25 5.43 -23.57
CA ALA A 19 -1.06 6.87 -23.84
C ALA A 19 0.20 7.51 -23.21
N ARG A 20 0.42 7.28 -21.91
CA ARG A 20 1.59 7.83 -21.20
C ARG A 20 2.90 7.13 -21.54
N ALA A 21 2.86 5.82 -21.80
CA ALA A 21 4.05 5.04 -22.12
C ALA A 21 4.51 5.33 -23.55
N VAL A 22 3.58 5.41 -24.50
CA VAL A 22 3.88 5.67 -25.91
C VAL A 22 4.57 7.02 -26.10
N ILE A 23 4.16 8.07 -25.38
CA ILE A 23 4.83 9.37 -25.41
C ILE A 23 6.30 9.27 -24.96
N ARG A 24 6.58 8.52 -23.89
CA ARG A 24 7.97 8.36 -23.41
C ARG A 24 8.81 7.51 -24.35
N ASP A 25 8.24 6.44 -24.92
CA ASP A 25 8.97 5.56 -25.82
C ASP A 25 9.27 6.21 -27.17
N VAL A 26 8.29 6.92 -27.75
CA VAL A 26 8.49 7.69 -28.99
C VAL A 26 9.47 8.84 -28.76
N GLY A 27 9.34 9.55 -27.64
CA GLY A 27 10.27 10.62 -27.28
C GLY A 27 11.70 10.12 -27.14
N ARG A 28 11.89 8.94 -26.53
CA ARG A 28 13.22 8.30 -26.48
C ARG A 28 13.73 7.93 -27.87
N ALA A 29 12.88 7.43 -28.76
CA ALA A 29 13.27 7.09 -30.13
C ALA A 29 13.65 8.33 -30.96
N LEU A 30 13.00 9.47 -30.69
CA LEU A 30 13.33 10.78 -31.26
C LEU A 30 14.51 11.48 -30.57
N ASN A 31 15.13 10.83 -29.58
CA ASN A 31 16.22 11.37 -28.77
C ASN A 31 15.86 12.66 -28.00
N TYR A 32 14.62 12.76 -27.53
CA TYR A 32 14.17 13.87 -26.69
C TYR A 32 14.54 13.64 -25.21
N PRO A 33 14.79 14.71 -24.43
CA PRO A 33 15.11 14.59 -23.02
C PRO A 33 14.00 13.85 -22.24
N TYR A 34 14.39 12.91 -21.37
CA TYR A 34 13.43 12.14 -20.56
C TYR A 34 12.51 13.04 -19.72
N GLY A 35 13.06 14.09 -19.11
CA GLY A 35 12.28 15.04 -18.32
C GLY A 35 11.19 15.74 -19.12
N TYR A 36 11.46 16.10 -20.37
CA TYR A 36 10.50 16.71 -21.28
C TYR A 36 9.37 15.72 -21.62
N CYS A 37 9.72 14.50 -22.02
CA CYS A 37 8.74 13.46 -22.35
C CYS A 37 7.89 13.06 -21.14
N ASP A 38 8.48 12.99 -19.95
CA ASP A 38 7.77 12.66 -18.72
C ASP A 38 6.80 13.78 -18.29
N GLN A 39 7.17 15.04 -18.52
CA GLN A 39 6.27 16.18 -18.29
C GLN A 39 5.02 16.09 -19.18
N ILE A 40 5.19 15.83 -20.49
CA ILE A 40 4.08 15.67 -21.43
C ILE A 40 3.22 14.45 -21.05
N ALA A 41 3.85 13.32 -20.72
CA ALA A 41 3.14 12.11 -20.32
C ALA A 41 2.31 12.32 -19.03
N LYS A 42 2.77 13.15 -18.09
CA LYS A 42 2.04 13.46 -16.85
C LYS A 42 0.79 14.32 -17.06
N MET A 43 0.70 15.07 -18.15
CA MET A 43 -0.48 15.87 -18.49
C MET A 43 -1.69 15.01 -18.91
N ILE A 44 -1.45 13.77 -19.37
CA ILE A 44 -2.50 12.84 -19.79
C ILE A 44 -3.23 12.29 -18.57
N PRO A 45 -4.55 12.51 -18.37
CA PRO A 45 -5.29 11.94 -17.26
C PRO A 45 -5.32 10.41 -17.30
N PHE A 46 -5.44 9.75 -16.14
CA PHE A 46 -5.57 8.30 -16.10
C PHE A 46 -6.84 7.84 -16.82
N GLY A 47 -6.69 6.83 -17.70
CA GLY A 47 -7.79 6.27 -18.49
C GLY A 47 -8.15 7.05 -19.76
N PHE A 48 -7.45 8.13 -20.07
CA PHE A 48 -7.64 8.86 -21.33
C PHE A 48 -6.65 8.36 -22.38
N ASP A 49 -7.13 8.25 -23.62
CA ASP A 49 -6.28 8.12 -24.80
C ASP A 49 -5.73 9.50 -25.24
N LEU A 50 -4.80 9.52 -26.20
CA LEU A 50 -4.19 10.77 -26.66
C LEU A 50 -5.20 11.71 -27.35
N GLU A 51 -6.22 11.18 -28.02
CA GLU A 51 -7.23 11.98 -28.71
C GLU A 51 -8.20 12.66 -27.74
N GLN A 52 -8.68 11.92 -26.75
CA GLN A 52 -9.48 12.42 -25.64
C GLN A 52 -8.70 13.48 -24.86
N THR A 53 -7.41 13.26 -24.64
CA THR A 53 -6.54 14.22 -23.95
C THR A 53 -6.44 15.51 -24.74
N LEU A 54 -6.19 15.46 -26.06
CA LEU A 54 -6.17 16.64 -26.93
C LEU A 54 -7.49 17.43 -26.91
N LYS A 55 -8.64 16.75 -26.77
CA LYS A 55 -9.96 17.40 -26.75
C LYS A 55 -10.34 17.98 -25.39
N ARG A 56 -9.84 17.41 -24.29
CA ARG A 56 -10.33 17.69 -22.92
C ARG A 56 -9.31 18.37 -22.01
N VAL A 57 -8.03 18.37 -22.37
CA VAL A 57 -6.96 18.95 -21.56
C VAL A 57 -6.35 20.13 -22.31
N VAL A 58 -6.75 21.33 -21.89
CA VAL A 58 -6.35 22.60 -22.54
C VAL A 58 -4.83 22.78 -22.58
N GLU A 59 -4.12 22.43 -21.50
CA GLU A 59 -2.66 22.54 -21.44
C GLU A 59 -1.97 21.64 -22.49
N PHE A 60 -2.49 20.42 -22.67
CA PHE A 60 -1.97 19.46 -23.64
C PHE A 60 -2.25 19.91 -25.09
N GLN A 61 -3.44 20.48 -25.32
CA GLN A 61 -3.82 21.06 -26.61
C GLN A 61 -2.95 22.28 -26.97
N ASN A 62 -2.73 23.17 -26.02
CA ASN A 62 -1.89 24.36 -26.24
C ASN A 62 -0.46 23.96 -26.56
N LEU A 63 0.10 22.98 -25.83
CA LEU A 63 1.43 22.46 -26.11
C LEU A 63 1.52 21.88 -27.53
N TYR A 64 0.52 21.10 -27.95
CA TYR A 64 0.43 20.55 -29.29
C TYR A 64 0.36 21.62 -30.41
N GLN A 65 -0.18 22.80 -30.12
CA GLN A 65 -0.30 23.90 -31.11
C GLN A 65 0.95 24.79 -31.18
N ILE A 66 1.62 24.99 -30.05
CA ILE A 66 2.70 25.97 -29.92
C ILE A 66 4.08 25.33 -30.13
N ASP A 67 4.27 24.09 -29.68
CA ASP A 67 5.56 23.40 -29.70
C ASP A 67 5.59 22.37 -30.83
N GLU A 68 6.43 22.62 -31.85
CA GLU A 68 6.60 21.70 -32.99
C GLU A 68 7.16 20.33 -32.58
N GLN A 69 8.03 20.28 -31.56
CA GLN A 69 8.56 19.01 -31.05
C GLN A 69 7.46 18.20 -30.37
N ALA A 70 6.62 18.87 -29.56
CA ALA A 70 5.47 18.22 -28.92
C ALA A 70 4.46 17.73 -29.96
N LYS A 71 4.19 18.53 -30.99
CA LYS A 71 3.29 18.14 -32.09
C LYS A 71 3.77 16.87 -32.80
N ASN A 72 5.03 16.85 -33.24
CA ASN A 72 5.62 15.68 -33.91
C ASN A 72 5.59 14.44 -33.01
N LEU A 73 5.94 14.61 -31.72
CA LEU A 73 5.89 13.54 -30.73
C LEU A 73 4.48 12.96 -30.57
N ILE A 74 3.47 13.82 -30.40
CA ILE A 74 2.08 13.41 -30.17
C ILE A 74 1.50 12.76 -31.43
N ASP A 75 1.77 13.29 -32.62
CA ASP A 75 1.28 12.73 -33.88
C ASP A 75 1.82 11.33 -34.15
N LEU A 76 3.11 11.11 -33.87
CA LEU A 76 3.71 9.78 -33.96
C LEU A 76 3.19 8.84 -32.87
N ALA A 77 3.05 9.34 -31.64
CA ALA A 77 2.52 8.56 -30.53
C ALA A 77 1.07 8.11 -30.76
N LYS A 78 0.22 8.94 -31.37
CA LYS A 78 -1.16 8.58 -31.73
C LYS A 78 -1.23 7.41 -32.71
N LYS A 79 -0.25 7.27 -33.61
CA LYS A 79 -0.19 6.14 -34.55
C LYS A 79 0.24 4.83 -33.88
N LEU A 80 0.92 4.91 -32.74
CA LEU A 80 1.48 3.77 -32.02
C LEU A 80 0.67 3.41 -30.77
N GLU A 81 -0.23 4.29 -30.31
CA GLU A 81 -1.14 4.02 -29.20
C GLU A 81 -1.99 2.78 -29.47
N GLY A 82 -2.04 1.87 -28.52
CA GLY A 82 -2.79 0.61 -28.62
C GLY A 82 -2.06 -0.52 -29.36
N VAL A 83 -0.93 -0.25 -30.03
CA VAL A 83 -0.13 -1.30 -30.68
C VAL A 83 0.49 -2.24 -29.63
N ALA A 84 0.55 -3.54 -29.94
CA ALA A 84 1.21 -4.52 -29.10
C ALA A 84 2.71 -4.23 -29.00
N ARG A 85 3.23 -4.16 -27.78
CA ARG A 85 4.64 -3.85 -27.48
C ARG A 85 5.46 -5.10 -27.16
N HIS A 86 4.89 -6.00 -26.35
CA HIS A 86 5.55 -7.22 -25.92
C HIS A 86 4.54 -8.27 -25.49
N ALA A 87 4.96 -9.53 -25.58
CA ALA A 87 4.27 -10.68 -25.00
C ALA A 87 4.67 -10.85 -23.53
N SER A 88 3.68 -11.06 -22.68
CA SER A 88 3.86 -11.39 -21.27
C SER A 88 2.91 -12.51 -20.87
N THR A 89 3.21 -13.21 -19.78
CA THR A 89 2.28 -14.18 -19.21
C THR A 89 1.14 -13.44 -18.49
N HIS A 90 -0.11 -13.85 -18.72
CA HIS A 90 -1.24 -13.34 -17.96
C HIS A 90 -1.08 -13.70 -16.49
N ALA A 91 -1.29 -12.74 -15.60
CA ALA A 91 -1.03 -12.91 -14.17
C ALA A 91 -1.86 -14.02 -13.47
N CYS A 92 -2.88 -14.57 -14.14
CA CYS A 92 -3.91 -15.42 -13.50
C CYS A 92 -4.48 -16.48 -14.46
N GLY A 93 -4.61 -16.17 -15.74
CA GLY A 93 -5.30 -17.02 -16.70
C GLY A 93 -4.52 -18.30 -17.01
N VAL A 94 -5.20 -19.43 -16.86
CA VAL A 94 -4.73 -20.77 -17.22
C VAL A 94 -5.81 -21.43 -18.07
N VAL A 95 -5.40 -22.05 -19.17
CA VAL A 95 -6.27 -22.85 -20.03
C VAL A 95 -6.11 -24.32 -19.72
N ILE A 96 -7.22 -25.06 -19.67
CA ILE A 96 -7.25 -26.50 -19.48
C ILE A 96 -8.07 -27.12 -20.61
N SER A 97 -7.49 -28.09 -21.31
CA SER A 97 -8.15 -28.79 -22.42
C SER A 97 -8.33 -30.28 -22.13
N ASN A 98 -9.28 -30.91 -22.80
CA ASN A 98 -9.44 -32.37 -22.81
C ASN A 98 -8.48 -33.06 -23.82
N LYS A 99 -8.00 -32.32 -24.81
CA LYS A 99 -7.05 -32.72 -25.86
C LYS A 99 -5.71 -31.98 -25.72
N PRO A 100 -4.62 -32.45 -26.35
CA PRO A 100 -3.38 -31.67 -26.44
C PRO A 100 -3.66 -30.25 -26.95
N LEU A 101 -3.10 -29.24 -26.28
CA LEU A 101 -3.35 -27.84 -26.63
C LEU A 101 -2.84 -27.50 -28.03
N THR A 102 -1.77 -28.15 -28.47
CA THR A 102 -1.16 -27.98 -29.80
C THR A 102 -2.11 -28.30 -30.95
N ASP A 103 -3.15 -29.10 -30.72
CA ASP A 103 -4.16 -29.45 -31.73
C ASP A 103 -5.21 -28.33 -31.90
N LEU A 104 -5.29 -27.41 -30.94
CA LEU A 104 -6.35 -26.40 -30.85
C LEU A 104 -5.81 -24.97 -30.92
N ILE A 105 -4.66 -24.72 -30.29
CA ILE A 105 -4.04 -23.40 -30.18
C ILE A 105 -2.52 -23.48 -30.26
N PRO A 106 -1.87 -22.47 -30.88
CA PRO A 106 -0.42 -22.37 -30.86
C PRO A 106 0.08 -22.01 -29.46
N LEU A 107 1.25 -22.55 -29.10
CA LEU A 107 1.93 -22.34 -27.83
C LEU A 107 3.30 -21.66 -28.07
N GLN A 108 3.82 -21.02 -27.04
CA GLN A 108 5.19 -20.49 -27.02
C GLN A 108 5.77 -20.52 -25.61
N HIS A 109 7.08 -20.35 -25.49
CA HIS A 109 7.72 -20.06 -24.21
C HIS A 109 7.61 -18.56 -23.90
N PRO A 110 7.35 -18.17 -22.64
CA PRO A 110 7.49 -16.79 -22.21
C PRO A 110 8.92 -16.27 -22.39
N THR A 111 9.07 -14.98 -22.69
CA THR A 111 10.36 -14.33 -23.01
C THR A 111 11.45 -14.47 -21.93
N GLN A 112 11.05 -14.72 -20.68
CA GLN A 112 11.96 -14.77 -19.52
C GLN A 112 12.10 -16.17 -18.92
N ASP A 113 11.44 -17.18 -19.51
CA ASP A 113 11.30 -18.49 -18.89
C ASP A 113 11.08 -19.57 -19.96
N ASP A 114 12.10 -20.42 -20.14
CA ASP A 114 12.10 -21.50 -21.13
C ASP A 114 11.41 -22.78 -20.63
N GLU A 115 11.05 -22.87 -19.35
CA GLU A 115 10.43 -24.07 -18.76
C GLU A 115 8.90 -24.03 -18.82
N ASN A 116 8.34 -22.82 -18.72
CA ASN A 116 6.90 -22.60 -18.77
C ASN A 116 6.38 -22.45 -20.20
N ILE A 117 5.09 -22.76 -20.38
CA ILE A 117 4.40 -22.65 -21.67
C ILE A 117 3.21 -21.71 -21.55
N VAL A 118 3.08 -20.83 -22.54
CA VAL A 118 1.95 -19.92 -22.68
C VAL A 118 1.24 -20.15 -24.01
N THR A 119 -0.04 -19.82 -24.07
CA THR A 119 -0.79 -19.75 -25.34
C THR A 119 -0.23 -18.64 -26.22
N GLN A 120 -0.44 -18.66 -27.54
CA GLN A 120 -0.21 -17.47 -28.38
C GLN A 120 -1.47 -16.62 -28.58
N TYR A 121 -2.64 -17.17 -28.21
CA TYR A 121 -3.91 -16.46 -28.21
C TYR A 121 -4.19 -15.86 -26.84
N GLU A 122 -4.62 -14.60 -26.84
CA GLU A 122 -5.04 -13.89 -25.64
C GLU A 122 -6.40 -14.39 -25.12
N MET A 123 -6.75 -13.94 -23.92
CA MET A 123 -7.90 -14.38 -23.14
C MET A 123 -9.20 -14.51 -23.94
N HIS A 124 -9.60 -13.49 -24.70
CA HIS A 124 -10.89 -13.52 -25.40
C HIS A 124 -10.87 -14.52 -26.56
N SER A 125 -9.79 -14.56 -27.34
CA SER A 125 -9.62 -15.57 -28.39
C SER A 125 -9.64 -17.00 -27.85
N VAL A 126 -9.10 -17.24 -26.66
CA VAL A 126 -9.16 -18.56 -25.99
C VAL A 126 -10.60 -18.90 -25.56
N GLU A 127 -11.34 -17.93 -25.03
CA GLU A 127 -12.75 -18.10 -24.64
C GLU A 127 -13.66 -18.32 -25.86
N ASP A 128 -13.43 -17.61 -26.96
CA ASP A 128 -14.20 -17.73 -28.21
C ASP A 128 -14.02 -19.11 -28.88
N LEU A 129 -12.87 -19.74 -28.67
CA LEU A 129 -12.60 -21.13 -29.10
C LEU A 129 -13.30 -22.18 -28.20
N GLY A 130 -13.99 -21.76 -27.15
CA GLY A 130 -14.70 -22.64 -26.23
C GLY A 130 -13.80 -23.42 -25.29
N LEU A 131 -12.56 -22.97 -25.10
CA LEU A 131 -11.63 -23.60 -24.17
C LEU A 131 -11.95 -23.22 -22.72
N LEU A 132 -11.74 -24.17 -21.79
CA LEU A 132 -11.95 -23.91 -20.37
C LEU A 132 -10.82 -23.02 -19.84
N LYS A 133 -11.19 -21.80 -19.48
CA LYS A 133 -10.32 -20.85 -18.78
C LYS A 133 -10.58 -20.90 -17.27
N MET A 134 -9.50 -20.91 -16.50
CA MET A 134 -9.50 -20.75 -15.05
C MET A 134 -8.58 -19.59 -14.65
N ASP A 135 -9.00 -18.75 -13.73
CA ASP A 135 -8.17 -17.68 -13.18
C ASP A 135 -7.64 -18.06 -11.80
N PHE A 136 -6.32 -18.17 -11.68
CA PHE A 136 -5.61 -18.41 -10.41
C PHE A 136 -4.94 -17.12 -9.94
N LEU A 137 -5.59 -16.40 -9.03
CA LEU A 137 -5.10 -15.12 -8.55
C LEU A 137 -4.19 -15.30 -7.32
N GLY A 138 -3.01 -14.69 -7.35
CA GLY A 138 -2.19 -14.51 -6.15
C GLY A 138 -2.69 -13.34 -5.30
N LEU A 139 -3.41 -13.62 -4.22
CA LEU A 139 -3.90 -12.58 -3.30
C LEU A 139 -3.00 -12.47 -2.06
N LYS A 140 -2.22 -11.39 -1.98
CA LYS A 140 -1.30 -11.09 -0.88
C LYS A 140 -1.92 -11.19 0.52
N ASN A 141 -3.21 -10.85 0.66
CA ASN A 141 -3.91 -10.91 1.95
C ASN A 141 -4.14 -12.34 2.44
N LEU A 142 -4.28 -13.33 1.55
CA LEU A 142 -4.37 -14.73 1.97
C LEU A 142 -3.02 -15.19 2.53
N THR A 143 -1.91 -14.79 1.91
CA THR A 143 -0.56 -15.05 2.45
C THR A 143 -0.35 -14.36 3.80
N ILE A 144 -0.86 -13.15 4.00
CA ILE A 144 -0.80 -12.45 5.31
C ILE A 144 -1.59 -13.22 6.37
N ILE A 145 -2.80 -13.68 6.04
CA ILE A 145 -3.63 -14.48 6.95
C ILE A 145 -2.90 -15.78 7.30
N GLU A 146 -2.37 -16.51 6.32
CA GLU A 146 -1.66 -17.77 6.53
C GLU A 146 -0.38 -17.59 7.38
N ASP A 147 0.43 -16.57 7.11
CA ASP A 147 1.62 -16.23 7.91
C ASP A 147 1.21 -15.87 9.35
N THR A 148 0.11 -15.12 9.52
CA THR A 148 -0.43 -14.77 10.84
C THR A 148 -0.84 -16.02 11.60
N LEU A 149 -1.61 -16.92 10.98
CA LEU A 149 -2.05 -18.17 11.58
C LEU A 149 -0.88 -19.07 11.97
N SER A 150 0.14 -19.15 11.10
CA SER A 150 1.36 -19.92 11.35
C SER A 150 2.11 -19.39 12.57
N ARG A 151 2.23 -18.07 12.71
CA ARG A 151 2.85 -17.42 13.88
C ARG A 151 2.06 -17.67 15.15
N ILE A 152 0.73 -17.54 15.08
CA ILE A 152 -0.13 -17.81 16.24
C ILE A 152 0.04 -19.25 16.71
N TYR A 153 0.11 -20.20 15.77
CA TYR A 153 0.36 -21.60 16.11
C TYR A 153 1.73 -21.80 16.76
N VAL A 154 2.79 -21.25 16.19
CA VAL A 154 4.16 -21.42 16.74
C VAL A 154 4.33 -20.76 18.11
N ILE A 155 3.75 -19.57 18.32
CA ILE A 155 3.97 -18.76 19.53
C ILE A 155 3.00 -19.15 20.65
N HIS A 156 1.72 -19.33 20.33
CA HIS A 156 0.66 -19.56 21.32
C HIS A 156 0.18 -21.01 21.37
N ASN A 157 0.70 -21.89 20.50
CA ASN A 157 0.22 -23.26 20.32
C ASN A 157 -1.30 -23.32 20.08
N LYS A 158 -1.85 -22.30 19.40
CA LYS A 158 -3.29 -22.15 19.15
C LYS A 158 -3.57 -22.29 17.66
N LYS A 159 -4.40 -23.26 17.29
CA LYS A 159 -4.91 -23.41 15.92
C LYS A 159 -6.23 -22.64 15.79
N ILE A 160 -6.25 -21.64 14.92
CA ILE A 160 -7.46 -20.87 14.60
C ILE A 160 -8.01 -21.40 13.29
N ASP A 161 -9.30 -21.71 13.30
CA ASP A 161 -10.05 -21.96 12.08
C ASP A 161 -10.60 -20.63 11.55
N ILE A 162 -9.90 -20.07 10.56
CA ILE A 162 -10.21 -18.73 10.02
C ILE A 162 -11.51 -18.71 9.21
N GLU A 163 -11.95 -19.84 8.69
CA GLU A 163 -13.18 -19.97 7.90
C GLU A 163 -14.43 -19.93 8.79
N ASN A 164 -14.28 -20.28 10.08
CA ASN A 164 -15.38 -20.42 11.03
C ASN A 164 -15.34 -19.40 12.19
N ILE A 165 -14.70 -18.25 12.00
CA ILE A 165 -14.69 -17.18 13.01
C ILE A 165 -16.09 -16.56 13.20
N PRO A 166 -16.45 -16.13 14.43
CA PRO A 166 -17.76 -15.55 14.69
C PRO A 166 -17.92 -14.21 13.98
N LEU A 167 -18.98 -14.03 13.17
CA LEU A 167 -19.26 -12.79 12.44
C LEU A 167 -19.90 -11.69 13.31
N ASN A 168 -20.10 -11.92 14.61
CA ASN A 168 -20.71 -10.98 15.55
C ASN A 168 -19.74 -10.50 16.65
N ASP A 169 -18.43 -10.67 16.44
CA ASP A 169 -17.43 -10.25 17.42
C ASP A 169 -17.40 -8.73 17.61
N LYS A 170 -17.78 -8.29 18.81
CA LYS A 170 -17.93 -6.86 19.15
C LYS A 170 -16.61 -6.11 19.13
N GLU A 171 -15.50 -6.75 19.51
CA GLU A 171 -14.20 -6.10 19.55
C GLU A 171 -13.67 -5.82 18.14
N THR A 172 -13.91 -6.72 17.19
CA THR A 172 -13.61 -6.51 15.77
C THR A 172 -14.36 -5.30 15.22
N TYR A 173 -15.65 -5.17 15.51
CA TYR A 173 -16.43 -3.99 15.11
C TYR A 173 -15.94 -2.72 15.79
N LYS A 174 -15.59 -2.75 17.09
CA LYS A 174 -15.03 -1.58 17.79
C LYS A 174 -13.74 -1.10 17.15
N LEU A 175 -12.89 -1.99 16.66
CA LEU A 175 -11.67 -1.63 15.93
C LEU A 175 -12.01 -0.82 14.65
N LEU A 176 -12.98 -1.28 13.87
CA LEU A 176 -13.47 -0.58 12.67
C LEU A 176 -14.17 0.75 13.01
N GLN A 177 -14.96 0.79 14.09
CA GLN A 177 -15.64 2.00 14.59
C GLN A 177 -14.64 3.09 15.03
N LYS A 178 -13.50 2.69 15.61
CA LYS A 178 -12.38 3.59 15.93
C LYS A 178 -11.59 4.02 14.69
N GLY A 179 -11.83 3.38 13.55
CA GLY A 179 -11.11 3.58 12.29
C GLY A 179 -9.63 3.24 12.37
N ASN A 180 -9.29 2.18 13.10
CA ASN A 180 -7.93 1.63 13.16
C ASN A 180 -7.71 0.65 11.99
N THR A 181 -7.94 1.12 10.77
CA THR A 181 -8.09 0.30 9.56
C THR A 181 -6.81 0.08 8.76
N VAL A 182 -5.68 0.61 9.23
CA VAL A 182 -4.36 0.38 8.60
C VAL A 182 -4.08 -1.12 8.53
N GLY A 183 -3.74 -1.62 7.34
CA GLY A 183 -3.51 -3.05 7.09
C GLY A 183 -4.77 -3.92 7.00
N ILE A 184 -5.97 -3.35 7.09
CA ILE A 184 -7.22 -4.11 6.88
C ILE A 184 -7.59 -4.09 5.39
N PHE A 185 -7.80 -5.27 4.83
CA PHE A 185 -8.08 -5.45 3.42
C PHE A 185 -9.29 -4.61 2.96
N GLN A 186 -9.14 -3.87 1.84
CA GLN A 186 -10.10 -2.94 1.25
C GLN A 186 -10.55 -1.74 2.11
N LEU A 187 -10.27 -1.70 3.42
CA LEU A 187 -10.84 -0.71 4.34
C LEU A 187 -9.84 0.37 4.82
N GLU A 188 -8.64 0.40 4.25
CA GLU A 188 -7.53 1.20 4.76
C GLU A 188 -7.51 2.68 4.32
N GLY A 189 -8.14 3.03 3.20
CA GLY A 189 -8.09 4.40 2.68
C GLY A 189 -8.64 5.46 3.66
N GLU A 190 -8.08 6.67 3.65
CA GLU A 190 -8.50 7.74 4.57
C GLU A 190 -10.00 8.04 4.50
N GLY A 191 -10.56 8.07 3.28
CA GLY A 191 -11.97 8.37 3.09
C GLY A 191 -12.89 7.23 3.55
N ILE A 192 -12.55 5.96 3.30
CA ILE A 192 -13.36 4.83 3.79
C ILE A 192 -13.25 4.72 5.32
N THR A 193 -12.07 4.95 5.88
CA THR A 193 -11.83 5.01 7.33
C THR A 193 -12.70 6.07 7.99
N ARG A 194 -12.82 7.25 7.37
CA ARG A 194 -13.72 8.32 7.83
C ARG A 194 -15.18 7.87 7.81
N TYR A 195 -15.63 7.24 6.73
CA TYR A 195 -17.00 6.75 6.65
C TYR A 195 -17.28 5.62 7.65
N LEU A 196 -16.34 4.72 7.91
CA LEU A 196 -16.47 3.68 8.93
C LEU A 196 -16.64 4.27 10.34
N LYS A 197 -15.88 5.31 10.68
CA LYS A 197 -16.04 6.05 11.95
C LYS A 197 -17.43 6.68 12.09
N GLN A 198 -17.99 7.20 11.01
CA GLN A 198 -19.34 7.80 10.99
C GLN A 198 -20.44 6.74 11.01
N LEU A 199 -20.28 5.69 10.20
CA LEU A 199 -21.20 4.57 10.09
C LEU A 199 -21.33 3.80 11.40
N LYS A 200 -20.19 3.63 12.09
CA LYS A 200 -20.05 2.74 13.24
C LYS A 200 -20.58 1.33 12.93
N PRO A 201 -19.88 0.56 12.07
CA PRO A 201 -20.36 -0.77 11.66
C PRO A 201 -20.59 -1.65 12.90
N SER A 202 -21.67 -2.41 12.88
CA SER A 202 -22.15 -3.24 13.99
C SER A 202 -22.50 -4.67 13.55
N GLU A 203 -22.54 -4.91 12.25
CA GLU A 203 -22.86 -6.21 11.64
C GLU A 203 -22.08 -6.41 10.34
N PHE A 204 -22.00 -7.65 9.88
CA PHE A 204 -21.17 -8.00 8.71
C PHE A 204 -21.68 -7.34 7.43
N GLU A 205 -22.99 -7.20 7.28
CA GLU A 205 -23.61 -6.56 6.11
C GLU A 205 -23.16 -5.09 5.95
N ASP A 206 -22.77 -4.38 7.01
CA ASP A 206 -22.21 -3.04 6.90
C ASP A 206 -20.90 -3.02 6.10
N ILE A 207 -20.05 -4.03 6.32
CA ILE A 207 -18.76 -4.16 5.63
C ILE A 207 -19.03 -4.47 4.15
N VAL A 208 -19.97 -5.37 3.88
CA VAL A 208 -20.39 -5.74 2.51
C VAL A 208 -20.94 -4.51 1.77
N ALA A 209 -21.79 -3.72 2.42
CA ALA A 209 -22.37 -2.50 1.85
C ALA A 209 -21.30 -1.44 1.63
N MET A 210 -20.38 -1.27 2.57
CA MET A 210 -19.32 -0.27 2.44
C MET A 210 -18.35 -0.58 1.31
N ALA A 211 -17.96 -1.85 1.13
CA ALA A 211 -17.14 -2.29 0.01
C ALA A 211 -17.83 -2.00 -1.34
N ALA A 212 -19.16 -2.12 -1.41
CA ALA A 212 -19.93 -1.84 -2.62
C ALA A 212 -20.16 -0.34 -2.89
N LEU A 213 -20.36 0.47 -1.83
CA LEU A 213 -20.70 1.89 -1.93
C LEU A 213 -19.47 2.79 -2.08
N TYR A 214 -18.32 2.43 -1.53
CA TYR A 214 -17.11 3.28 -1.55
C TYR A 214 -16.38 3.23 -2.90
N ARG A 215 -17.04 3.74 -3.93
CA ARG A 215 -16.51 3.85 -5.30
C ARG A 215 -17.12 5.05 -6.04
N PRO A 216 -16.48 5.57 -7.11
CA PRO A 216 -17.01 6.69 -7.88
C PRO A 216 -18.43 6.40 -8.38
N GLY A 217 -19.38 7.29 -8.09
CA GLY A 217 -20.82 7.08 -8.34
C GLY A 217 -21.60 6.84 -7.05
N PRO A 218 -21.64 5.61 -6.49
CA PRO A 218 -22.44 5.30 -5.30
C PRO A 218 -21.92 5.90 -3.99
N ILE A 219 -20.73 6.49 -3.97
CA ILE A 219 -20.19 7.16 -2.77
C ILE A 219 -21.14 8.23 -2.21
N GLN A 220 -21.96 8.83 -3.08
CA GLN A 220 -22.99 9.81 -2.71
C GLN A 220 -24.11 9.24 -1.83
N PHE A 221 -24.32 7.92 -1.83
CA PHE A 221 -25.36 7.26 -1.04
C PHE A 221 -24.89 6.88 0.38
N ILE A 222 -23.59 6.97 0.67
CA ILE A 222 -23.05 6.64 2.00
C ILE A 222 -23.62 7.56 3.09
N PRO A 223 -23.73 8.89 2.92
CA PRO A 223 -24.34 9.76 3.93
C PRO A 223 -25.78 9.34 4.28
N ASP A 224 -26.60 9.02 3.28
CA ASP A 224 -27.97 8.54 3.48
C ASP A 224 -28.00 7.19 4.19
N TYR A 225 -27.12 6.25 3.80
CA TYR A 225 -27.00 4.95 4.46
C TYR A 225 -26.71 5.13 5.96
N ILE A 226 -25.75 5.99 6.30
CA ILE A 226 -25.35 6.31 7.67
C ILE A 226 -26.50 7.01 8.42
N ALA A 227 -27.16 7.99 7.81
CA ALA A 227 -28.24 8.74 8.44
C ALA A 227 -29.45 7.84 8.76
N ARG A 228 -29.81 6.95 7.83
CA ARG A 228 -30.89 5.97 8.00
C ARG A 228 -30.55 4.93 9.06
N LYS A 229 -29.31 4.41 9.05
CA LYS A 229 -28.84 3.47 10.07
C LYS A 229 -28.92 4.04 11.49
N HIS A 230 -28.53 5.31 11.66
CA HIS A 230 -28.62 6.01 12.95
C HIS A 230 -30.01 6.59 13.25
N LYS A 231 -31.04 6.23 12.45
CA LYS A 231 -32.42 6.68 12.59
C LYS A 231 -32.59 8.22 12.55
N LYS A 232 -31.64 8.93 11.95
CA LYS A 232 -31.70 10.37 11.71
C LYS A 232 -32.51 10.73 10.46
N GLN A 233 -32.69 9.76 9.57
CA GLN A 233 -33.51 9.86 8.38
C GLN A 233 -34.47 8.67 8.33
N LYS A 234 -35.74 8.92 8.01
CA LYS A 234 -36.75 7.88 7.87
C LYS A 234 -36.52 7.09 6.58
N ILE A 235 -36.66 5.76 6.65
CA ILE A 235 -36.64 4.90 5.47
C ILE A 235 -38.07 4.85 4.90
N GLU A 236 -38.23 5.32 3.67
CA GLU A 236 -39.49 5.27 2.94
C GLU A 236 -39.36 4.34 1.74
N TYR A 237 -40.33 3.44 1.60
CA TYR A 237 -40.37 2.48 0.50
C TYR A 237 -41.48 2.86 -0.48
N LEU A 238 -41.20 2.81 -1.77
CA LEU A 238 -42.20 3.03 -2.82
C LEU A 238 -43.35 2.00 -2.78
N HIS A 239 -43.07 0.81 -2.23
CA HIS A 239 -44.03 -0.26 -2.07
C HIS A 239 -43.65 -1.17 -0.89
N PRO A 240 -44.61 -1.72 -0.11
CA PRO A 240 -44.31 -2.60 1.04
C PRO A 240 -43.43 -3.82 0.70
N LYS A 241 -43.61 -4.40 -0.49
CA LYS A 241 -42.79 -5.54 -0.98
C LYS A 241 -41.29 -5.21 -1.13
N LEU A 242 -40.90 -3.93 -1.19
CA LEU A 242 -39.49 -3.54 -1.25
C LEU A 242 -38.78 -3.65 0.10
N LYS A 243 -39.51 -3.61 1.22
CA LYS A 243 -38.93 -3.68 2.56
C LYS A 243 -38.06 -4.92 2.76
N PRO A 244 -38.53 -6.16 2.57
CA PRO A 244 -37.71 -7.36 2.81
C PRO A 244 -36.45 -7.44 1.94
N ILE A 245 -36.44 -6.78 0.77
CA ILE A 245 -35.30 -6.77 -0.15
C ILE A 245 -34.22 -5.74 0.27
N LEU A 246 -34.67 -4.59 0.77
CA LEU A 246 -33.82 -3.40 0.97
C LEU A 246 -33.56 -3.06 2.44
N GLU A 247 -34.23 -3.72 3.39
CA GLU A 247 -34.10 -3.44 4.83
C GLU A 247 -32.65 -3.57 5.31
N LYS A 248 -31.95 -4.62 4.89
CA LYS A 248 -30.51 -4.84 5.18
C LYS A 248 -29.60 -3.76 4.60
N THR A 249 -30.05 -3.03 3.58
CA THR A 249 -29.29 -1.95 2.94
C THR A 249 -29.88 -0.57 3.23
N GLN A 250 -30.62 -0.43 4.34
CA GLN A 250 -31.20 0.84 4.77
C GLN A 250 -32.10 1.49 3.71
N GLY A 251 -32.83 0.68 2.93
CA GLY A 251 -33.70 1.15 1.86
C GLY A 251 -32.99 1.61 0.59
N ILE A 252 -31.69 1.41 0.47
CA ILE A 252 -30.90 1.77 -0.72
C ILE A 252 -30.73 0.52 -1.58
N CYS A 253 -31.02 0.61 -2.88
CA CYS A 253 -30.72 -0.47 -3.82
C CYS A 253 -29.22 -0.43 -4.16
N ILE A 254 -28.44 -1.38 -3.65
CA ILE A 254 -26.98 -1.41 -3.83
C ILE A 254 -26.59 -2.56 -4.78
N TYR A 255 -27.28 -3.69 -4.67
CA TYR A 255 -26.84 -4.95 -5.26
C TYR A 255 -27.64 -5.38 -6.49
N GLN A 256 -26.96 -6.00 -7.46
CA GLN A 256 -27.56 -6.57 -8.65
C GLN A 256 -28.62 -7.63 -8.30
N GLU A 257 -28.36 -8.40 -7.25
CA GLU A 257 -29.26 -9.41 -6.71
C GLU A 257 -30.53 -8.77 -6.11
N GLN A 258 -30.45 -7.55 -5.56
CA GLN A 258 -31.64 -6.82 -5.11
C GLN A 258 -32.50 -6.38 -6.29
N LEU A 259 -31.88 -5.88 -7.36
CA LEU A 259 -32.59 -5.56 -8.60
C LEU A 259 -33.32 -6.79 -9.16
N MET A 260 -32.66 -7.95 -9.16
CA MET A 260 -33.25 -9.20 -9.62
C MET A 260 -34.42 -9.63 -8.71
N GLN A 261 -34.27 -9.52 -7.39
CA GLN A 261 -35.35 -9.81 -6.43
C GLN A 261 -36.53 -8.85 -6.58
N ILE A 262 -36.29 -7.57 -6.89
CA ILE A 262 -37.36 -6.60 -7.16
C ILE A 262 -38.16 -7.05 -8.39
N ALA A 263 -37.48 -7.42 -9.49
CA ALA A 263 -38.14 -7.90 -10.69
C ALA A 263 -38.96 -9.17 -10.44
N GLN A 264 -38.41 -10.12 -9.68
CA GLN A 264 -39.11 -11.34 -9.33
C GLN A 264 -40.35 -11.07 -8.45
N GLN A 265 -40.19 -10.36 -7.34
CA GLN A 265 -41.25 -10.20 -6.35
C GLN A 265 -42.34 -9.19 -6.74
N LEU A 266 -41.97 -8.16 -7.50
CA LEU A 266 -42.93 -7.12 -7.91
C LEU A 266 -43.45 -7.36 -9.33
N ALA A 267 -42.61 -7.75 -10.29
CA ALA A 267 -43.03 -7.95 -11.68
C ALA A 267 -43.30 -9.41 -12.06
N GLY A 268 -43.01 -10.38 -11.19
CA GLY A 268 -43.26 -11.80 -11.45
C GLY A 268 -42.26 -12.45 -12.41
N PHE A 269 -41.08 -11.83 -12.60
CA PHE A 269 -40.05 -12.36 -13.50
C PHE A 269 -39.47 -13.67 -12.96
N SER A 270 -39.12 -14.59 -13.86
CA SER A 270 -38.20 -15.68 -13.57
C SER A 270 -36.79 -15.14 -13.27
N LEU A 271 -35.94 -15.96 -12.64
CA LEU A 271 -34.54 -15.58 -12.37
C LEU A 271 -33.75 -15.30 -13.67
N ALA A 272 -34.08 -16.02 -14.76
CA ALA A 272 -33.46 -15.81 -16.06
C ALA A 272 -33.86 -14.45 -16.66
N GLU A 273 -35.15 -14.10 -16.62
CA GLU A 273 -35.64 -12.79 -17.08
C GLU A 273 -35.08 -11.65 -16.22
N ALA A 274 -34.96 -11.86 -14.91
CA ALA A 274 -34.36 -10.88 -14.01
C ALA A 274 -32.87 -10.62 -14.32
N ASP A 275 -32.11 -11.64 -14.72
CA ASP A 275 -30.72 -11.44 -15.19
C ASP A 275 -30.66 -10.73 -16.55
N ILE A 276 -31.61 -11.00 -17.46
CA ILE A 276 -31.74 -10.25 -18.72
C ILE A 276 -31.99 -8.76 -18.43
N LEU A 277 -32.89 -8.43 -17.51
CA LEU A 277 -33.14 -7.06 -17.06
C LEU A 277 -31.86 -6.42 -16.49
N ARG A 278 -31.15 -7.12 -15.60
CA ARG A 278 -29.87 -6.65 -15.03
C ARG A 278 -28.85 -6.34 -16.13
N LYS A 279 -28.72 -7.20 -17.14
CA LYS A 279 -27.84 -7.00 -18.31
C LYS A 279 -28.29 -5.80 -19.16
N ALA A 280 -29.59 -5.66 -19.38
CA ALA A 280 -30.18 -4.55 -20.14
C ALA A 280 -29.86 -3.19 -19.50
N ILE A 281 -30.10 -3.10 -18.19
CA ILE A 281 -29.78 -1.92 -17.36
C ILE A 281 -28.28 -1.67 -17.39
N GLY A 282 -27.44 -2.67 -17.08
CA GLY A 282 -25.99 -2.50 -17.01
C GLY A 282 -25.34 -2.06 -18.33
N LYS A 283 -25.75 -2.61 -19.47
CA LYS A 283 -25.20 -2.27 -20.80
C LYS A 283 -25.89 -1.08 -21.49
N LYS A 284 -26.96 -0.53 -20.90
CA LYS A 284 -27.77 0.56 -21.48
C LYS A 284 -28.21 0.29 -22.93
N ILE A 285 -28.60 -0.95 -23.23
CA ILE A 285 -29.05 -1.33 -24.58
C ILE A 285 -30.46 -0.77 -24.79
N LYS A 286 -30.60 0.28 -25.61
CA LYS A 286 -31.86 1.02 -25.79
C LYS A 286 -33.04 0.11 -26.15
N SER A 287 -32.88 -0.78 -27.13
CA SER A 287 -33.95 -1.67 -27.59
C SER A 287 -34.40 -2.62 -26.48
N LEU A 288 -33.44 -3.26 -25.80
CA LEU A 288 -33.73 -4.19 -24.71
C LEU A 288 -34.34 -3.47 -23.49
N LEU A 289 -33.91 -2.24 -23.18
CA LEU A 289 -34.49 -1.47 -22.08
C LEU A 289 -35.97 -1.17 -22.29
N LEU A 290 -36.38 -0.79 -23.50
CA LEU A 290 -37.79 -0.52 -23.82
C LEU A 290 -38.65 -1.77 -23.70
N GLU A 291 -38.18 -2.90 -24.23
CA GLU A 291 -38.88 -4.19 -24.10
C GLU A 291 -39.04 -4.60 -22.63
N GLN A 292 -37.97 -4.43 -21.84
CA GLN A 292 -37.98 -4.78 -20.42
C GLN A 292 -38.85 -3.82 -19.60
N GLU A 293 -38.92 -2.53 -19.96
CA GLU A 293 -39.80 -1.55 -19.30
C GLU A 293 -41.26 -1.98 -19.38
N GLU A 294 -41.72 -2.34 -20.58
CA GLU A 294 -43.10 -2.75 -20.79
C GLU A 294 -43.42 -4.03 -20.01
N LYS A 295 -42.58 -5.06 -20.13
CA LYS A 295 -42.74 -6.32 -19.39
C LYS A 295 -42.75 -6.11 -17.88
N PHE A 296 -41.87 -5.25 -17.38
CA PHE A 296 -41.74 -4.99 -15.95
C PHE A 296 -42.96 -4.27 -15.39
N ILE A 297 -43.44 -3.22 -16.07
CA ILE A 297 -44.64 -2.47 -15.66
C ILE A 297 -45.89 -3.36 -15.74
N GLN A 298 -46.08 -4.10 -16.83
CA GLN A 298 -47.22 -5.01 -16.98
C GLN A 298 -47.21 -6.12 -15.94
N GLY A 299 -46.04 -6.68 -15.64
CA GLY A 299 -45.86 -7.66 -14.58
C GLY A 299 -46.24 -7.12 -13.20
N MET A 300 -45.88 -5.87 -12.90
CA MET A 300 -46.28 -5.19 -11.65
C MET A 300 -47.79 -4.96 -11.57
N ILE A 301 -48.42 -4.52 -12.66
CA ILE A 301 -49.88 -4.33 -12.72
C ILE A 301 -50.60 -5.67 -12.49
N LYS A 302 -50.11 -6.76 -13.09
CA LYS A 302 -50.64 -8.12 -12.88
C LYS A 302 -50.51 -8.58 -11.43
N ASN A 303 -49.51 -8.08 -10.70
CA ASN A 303 -49.28 -8.33 -9.28
C ASN A 303 -49.93 -7.28 -8.35
N GLU A 304 -50.98 -6.61 -8.83
CA GLU A 304 -51.81 -5.65 -8.08
C GLU A 304 -51.09 -4.37 -7.64
N ILE A 305 -49.96 -4.03 -8.27
CA ILE A 305 -49.26 -2.77 -8.02
C ILE A 305 -49.81 -1.70 -8.96
N LYS A 306 -50.24 -0.56 -8.38
CA LYS A 306 -50.75 0.59 -9.15
C LYS A 306 -49.74 1.04 -10.21
N LYS A 307 -50.23 1.36 -11.41
CA LYS A 307 -49.41 1.76 -12.55
C LYS A 307 -48.48 2.95 -12.25
N GLU A 308 -48.94 3.93 -11.47
CA GLU A 308 -48.12 5.09 -11.10
C GLU A 308 -46.93 4.68 -10.21
N ILE A 309 -47.13 3.71 -9.32
CA ILE A 309 -46.06 3.17 -8.47
C ILE A 309 -45.09 2.35 -9.31
N ALA A 310 -45.59 1.51 -10.23
CA ALA A 310 -44.76 0.72 -11.13
C ALA A 310 -43.83 1.61 -11.99
N GLN A 311 -44.37 2.70 -12.55
CA GLN A 311 -43.58 3.68 -13.29
C GLN A 311 -42.54 4.37 -12.41
N LYS A 312 -42.89 4.77 -11.17
CA LYS A 312 -41.91 5.35 -10.23
C LYS A 312 -40.79 4.37 -9.89
N ILE A 313 -41.09 3.09 -9.72
CA ILE A 313 -40.06 2.07 -9.44
C ILE A 313 -39.15 1.88 -10.66
N TRP A 314 -39.70 1.84 -11.87
CA TRP A 314 -38.89 1.78 -13.09
C TRP A 314 -37.91 2.97 -13.19
N GLN A 315 -38.41 4.19 -13.01
CA GLN A 315 -37.58 5.40 -13.04
C GLN A 315 -36.53 5.42 -11.93
N TRP A 316 -36.83 4.84 -10.77
CA TRP A 316 -35.89 4.72 -9.66
C TRP A 316 -34.78 3.69 -9.91
N ILE A 317 -35.04 2.59 -10.62
CA ILE A 317 -34.02 1.57 -10.93
C ILE A 317 -33.18 1.91 -12.17
N LEU A 318 -33.64 2.75 -13.10
CA LEU A 318 -32.89 3.09 -14.31
C LEU A 318 -31.46 3.64 -14.02
N PRO A 319 -31.26 4.54 -13.04
CA PRO A 319 -29.92 5.01 -12.67
C PRO A 319 -29.01 3.91 -12.10
N PHE A 320 -29.56 2.78 -11.63
CA PHE A 320 -28.82 1.67 -11.02
C PHE A 320 -27.74 1.08 -11.95
N ALA A 321 -27.92 1.18 -13.27
CA ALA A 321 -26.92 0.81 -14.27
C ALA A 321 -25.52 1.35 -13.96
N GLN A 322 -25.46 2.54 -13.38
CA GLN A 322 -24.20 3.27 -13.17
C GLN A 322 -23.47 2.83 -11.90
N TYR A 323 -24.18 2.24 -10.94
CA TYR A 323 -23.66 2.04 -9.58
C TYR A 323 -24.07 0.72 -8.92
N GLY A 324 -24.77 -0.17 -9.62
CA GLY A 324 -25.10 -1.50 -9.10
C GLY A 324 -23.87 -2.38 -8.92
N PHE A 325 -23.80 -3.11 -7.81
CA PHE A 325 -22.66 -3.97 -7.48
C PHE A 325 -23.08 -5.44 -7.31
N ASN A 326 -22.16 -6.36 -7.57
CA ASN A 326 -22.44 -7.78 -7.37
C ASN A 326 -22.29 -8.14 -5.88
N LYS A 327 -23.36 -8.60 -5.22
CA LYS A 327 -23.35 -8.90 -3.78
C LYS A 327 -22.43 -10.07 -3.48
N SER A 328 -22.44 -11.13 -4.28
CA SER A 328 -21.61 -12.32 -4.01
C SER A 328 -20.11 -11.98 -3.96
N HIS A 329 -19.63 -11.17 -4.91
CA HIS A 329 -18.27 -10.67 -4.93
C HIS A 329 -17.96 -9.75 -3.73
N SER A 330 -18.85 -8.80 -3.43
CA SER A 330 -18.70 -7.92 -2.27
C SER A 330 -18.62 -8.70 -0.96
N THR A 331 -19.44 -9.74 -0.83
CA THR A 331 -19.53 -10.60 0.37
C THR A 331 -18.25 -11.41 0.55
N ALA A 332 -17.73 -12.02 -0.52
CA ALA A 332 -16.48 -12.77 -0.46
C ALA A 332 -15.29 -11.89 -0.04
N TYR A 333 -15.16 -10.70 -0.61
CA TYR A 333 -14.07 -9.78 -0.25
C TYR A 333 -14.25 -9.15 1.13
N ALA A 334 -15.49 -8.86 1.53
CA ALA A 334 -15.80 -8.42 2.90
C ALA A 334 -15.46 -9.49 3.95
N THR A 335 -15.52 -10.77 3.60
CA THR A 335 -15.10 -11.87 4.47
C THR A 335 -13.62 -11.75 4.80
N ILE A 336 -12.78 -11.53 3.79
CA ILE A 336 -11.33 -11.31 3.97
C ILE A 336 -11.06 -10.01 4.77
N ALA A 337 -11.82 -8.95 4.50
CA ALA A 337 -11.74 -7.71 5.28
C ALA A 337 -12.08 -7.94 6.76
N TYR A 338 -13.11 -8.76 7.05
CA TYR A 338 -13.48 -9.13 8.41
C TYR A 338 -12.45 -10.03 9.07
N GLN A 339 -11.92 -11.05 8.38
CA GLN A 339 -10.87 -11.93 8.86
C GLN A 339 -9.59 -11.16 9.22
N THR A 340 -9.16 -10.23 8.37
CA THR A 340 -8.00 -9.38 8.66
C THR A 340 -8.26 -8.43 9.83
N ALA A 341 -9.46 -7.85 9.94
CA ALA A 341 -9.84 -7.06 11.11
C ALA A 341 -9.86 -7.88 12.40
N TYR A 342 -10.40 -9.10 12.35
CA TYR A 342 -10.46 -10.02 13.48
C TYR A 342 -9.07 -10.42 13.97
N LEU A 343 -8.17 -10.80 13.05
CA LEU A 343 -6.78 -11.11 13.39
C LEU A 343 -6.05 -9.89 13.97
N LYS A 344 -6.25 -8.69 13.40
CA LYS A 344 -5.69 -7.45 13.97
C LYS A 344 -6.23 -7.16 15.37
N THR A 345 -7.49 -7.47 15.66
CA THR A 345 -8.10 -7.25 16.98
C THR A 345 -7.56 -8.21 18.03
N HIS A 346 -7.51 -9.52 17.71
CA HIS A 346 -7.25 -10.56 18.71
C HIS A 346 -5.78 -11.01 18.76
N PHE A 347 -5.03 -10.86 17.66
CA PHE A 347 -3.62 -11.23 17.53
C PHE A 347 -2.82 -10.09 16.87
N PRO A 348 -2.82 -8.89 17.49
CA PRO A 348 -2.31 -7.68 16.86
C PRO A 348 -0.81 -7.77 16.54
N VAL A 349 0.00 -8.41 17.40
CA VAL A 349 1.45 -8.47 17.22
C VAL A 349 1.83 -9.39 16.06
N GLU A 350 1.20 -10.56 15.97
CA GLU A 350 1.41 -11.54 14.91
C GLU A 350 0.89 -11.03 13.57
N PHE A 351 -0.29 -10.41 13.56
CA PHE A 351 -0.87 -9.83 12.37
C PHE A 351 -0.01 -8.68 11.82
N MET A 352 0.42 -7.76 12.70
CA MET A 352 1.28 -6.65 12.28
C MET A 352 2.66 -7.13 11.82
N ALA A 353 3.24 -8.17 12.45
CA ALA A 353 4.50 -8.77 11.98
C ALA A 353 4.35 -9.41 10.59
N SER A 354 3.20 -10.04 10.31
CA SER A 354 2.88 -10.62 9.00
C SER A 354 2.68 -9.56 7.93
N LEU A 355 1.99 -8.46 8.27
CA LEU A 355 1.86 -7.29 7.39
C LEU A 355 3.22 -6.67 7.05
N LEU A 356 4.05 -6.41 8.06
CA LEU A 356 5.40 -5.87 7.88
C LEU A 356 6.25 -6.80 6.98
N THR A 357 6.12 -8.10 7.16
CA THR A 357 6.81 -9.11 6.33
C THR A 357 6.32 -9.08 4.89
N SER A 358 5.02 -8.95 4.68
CA SER A 358 4.41 -8.91 3.35
C SER A 358 4.79 -7.62 2.59
N GLU A 359 5.01 -6.53 3.30
CA GLU A 359 5.43 -5.23 2.77
C GLU A 359 6.95 -4.98 2.82
N LYS A 360 7.77 -6.01 3.08
CA LYS A 360 9.23 -5.87 3.29
C LYS A 360 10.00 -5.19 2.15
N ALA A 361 9.45 -5.17 0.94
CA ALA A 361 10.06 -4.52 -0.23
C ALA A 361 9.66 -3.05 -0.39
N ASP A 362 8.62 -2.59 0.30
CA ASP A 362 8.11 -1.21 0.25
C ASP A 362 8.44 -0.47 1.55
N ILE A 363 9.54 0.28 1.50
CA ILE A 363 10.10 1.01 2.63
C ILE A 363 9.12 2.08 3.15
N GLU A 364 8.41 2.77 2.25
CA GLU A 364 7.44 3.80 2.65
C GLU A 364 6.27 3.17 3.39
N ARG A 365 5.81 2.02 2.89
CA ARG A 365 4.75 1.25 3.51
C ARG A 365 5.12 0.69 4.88
N ILE A 366 6.34 0.17 5.04
CA ILE A 366 6.88 -0.29 6.33
C ILE A 366 6.84 0.85 7.35
N ALA A 367 7.24 2.06 6.98
CA ALA A 367 7.22 3.20 7.89
C ALA A 367 5.80 3.51 8.41
N ILE A 368 4.77 3.41 7.55
CA ILE A 368 3.36 3.57 7.94
C ILE A 368 2.93 2.47 8.91
N LEU A 369 3.28 1.21 8.63
CA LEU A 369 2.92 0.07 9.47
C LEU A 369 3.60 0.12 10.84
N ILE A 370 4.84 0.58 10.93
CA ILE A 370 5.56 0.73 12.20
C ILE A 370 4.95 1.86 13.03
N GLU A 371 4.54 2.96 12.41
CA GLU A 371 3.81 4.02 13.10
C GLU A 371 2.47 3.51 13.65
N GLU A 372 1.77 2.68 12.90
CA GLU A 372 0.56 2.00 13.40
C GLU A 372 0.88 1.06 14.57
N CYS A 373 1.97 0.28 14.50
CA CYS A 373 2.43 -0.55 15.63
C CYS A 373 2.63 0.30 16.88
N LYS A 374 3.33 1.44 16.77
CA LYS A 374 3.54 2.37 17.89
C LYS A 374 2.22 2.86 18.48
N ARG A 375 1.25 3.24 17.65
CA ARG A 375 -0.10 3.66 18.09
C ARG A 375 -0.87 2.54 18.80
N MET A 376 -0.63 1.30 18.40
CA MET A 376 -1.19 0.10 19.04
C MET A 376 -0.42 -0.32 20.31
N GLY A 377 0.67 0.36 20.66
CA GLY A 377 1.52 0.00 21.80
C GLY A 377 2.47 -1.18 21.53
N ILE A 378 2.73 -1.47 20.25
CA ILE A 378 3.66 -2.52 19.80
C ILE A 378 4.99 -1.87 19.43
N GLU A 379 6.06 -2.25 20.13
CA GLU A 379 7.39 -1.70 19.89
C GLU A 379 8.08 -2.47 18.75
N VAL A 380 8.54 -1.75 17.72
CA VAL A 380 9.34 -2.34 16.65
C VAL A 380 10.81 -2.05 16.89
N LEU A 381 11.55 -3.09 17.28
CA LEU A 381 12.94 -2.99 17.68
C LEU A 381 13.90 -3.07 16.49
N ALA A 382 15.03 -2.37 16.59
CA ALA A 382 16.14 -2.43 15.63
C ALA A 382 16.58 -3.86 15.33
N PRO A 383 17.09 -4.13 14.11
CA PRO A 383 17.61 -5.44 13.77
C PRO A 383 18.74 -5.83 14.73
N ASN A 384 18.85 -7.12 15.01
CA ASN A 384 19.92 -7.66 15.84
C ASN A 384 20.38 -8.98 15.21
N ILE A 385 21.67 -9.12 14.95
CA ILE A 385 22.18 -10.26 14.20
C ILE A 385 21.87 -11.62 14.84
N ASN A 386 21.74 -11.67 16.17
CA ASN A 386 21.45 -12.91 16.91
C ASN A 386 19.97 -13.19 17.14
N GLN A 387 19.09 -12.18 17.01
CA GLN A 387 17.66 -12.30 17.35
C GLN A 387 16.74 -12.09 16.14
N SER A 388 17.17 -11.30 15.17
CA SER A 388 16.43 -11.08 13.93
C SER A 388 16.50 -12.32 13.05
N LEU A 389 15.34 -12.80 12.60
CA LEU A 389 15.25 -13.78 11.54
C LEU A 389 15.16 -13.08 10.17
N LYS A 390 14.91 -13.88 9.13
CA LYS A 390 14.72 -13.41 7.76
C LYS A 390 13.63 -12.35 7.64
N ASN A 391 12.47 -12.64 8.21
CA ASN A 391 11.29 -11.78 8.20
C ASN A 391 11.12 -11.07 9.55
N PHE A 392 10.17 -10.12 9.63
CA PHE A 392 9.82 -9.50 10.91
C PHE A 392 9.39 -10.58 11.90
N THR A 393 9.93 -10.53 13.12
CA THR A 393 9.82 -11.62 14.09
C THR A 393 9.14 -11.12 15.35
N VAL A 394 8.10 -11.83 15.82
CA VAL A 394 7.45 -11.53 17.09
C VAL A 394 8.35 -12.00 18.23
N VAL A 395 8.58 -11.15 19.23
CA VAL A 395 9.30 -11.54 20.45
C VAL A 395 8.32 -12.25 21.38
N PRO A 396 8.50 -13.55 21.68
CA PRO A 396 7.52 -14.30 22.48
C PRO A 396 7.31 -13.68 23.86
N GLY A 397 6.05 -13.55 24.27
CA GLY A 397 5.66 -13.00 25.58
C GLY A 397 5.80 -11.48 25.73
N GLU A 398 6.24 -10.77 24.69
CA GLU A 398 6.37 -9.31 24.69
C GLU A 398 5.56 -8.68 23.55
N ASN A 399 5.04 -7.47 23.75
CA ASN A 399 4.41 -6.67 22.68
C ASN A 399 5.46 -6.03 21.77
N LYS A 400 6.39 -6.84 21.26
CA LYS A 400 7.53 -6.35 20.48
C LYS A 400 7.75 -7.16 19.22
N ILE A 401 8.12 -6.46 18.16
CA ILE A 401 8.48 -7.03 16.86
C ILE A 401 9.93 -6.67 16.57
N ARG A 402 10.74 -7.65 16.25
CA ARG A 402 12.12 -7.45 15.81
C ARG A 402 12.16 -7.26 14.29
N PHE A 403 12.90 -6.24 13.84
CA PHE A 403 13.10 -5.99 12.42
C PHE A 403 13.70 -7.20 11.69
N GLY A 404 13.13 -7.56 10.54
CA GLY A 404 13.62 -8.67 9.72
C GLY A 404 14.86 -8.27 8.94
N LEU A 405 15.85 -9.17 8.84
CA LEU A 405 17.10 -8.89 8.13
C LEU A 405 16.90 -8.62 6.64
N LEU A 406 15.87 -9.22 6.02
CA LEU A 406 15.59 -9.09 4.58
C LEU A 406 14.96 -7.73 4.22
N ALA A 407 14.43 -7.01 5.20
CA ALA A 407 13.91 -5.66 4.99
C ALA A 407 15.02 -4.59 4.99
N ILE A 408 16.27 -4.96 5.26
CA ILE A 408 17.42 -4.05 5.22
C ILE A 408 17.87 -3.87 3.77
N LYS A 409 17.88 -2.62 3.28
CA LYS A 409 18.33 -2.30 1.93
C LYS A 409 19.75 -2.83 1.68
N ASN A 410 19.97 -3.41 0.49
CA ASN A 410 21.24 -4.02 0.05
C ASN A 410 21.65 -5.33 0.75
N VAL A 411 20.80 -5.93 1.59
CA VAL A 411 21.06 -7.26 2.17
C VAL A 411 20.27 -8.31 1.38
N GLY A 412 20.99 -9.29 0.81
CA GLY A 412 20.39 -10.35 -0.01
C GLY A 412 19.80 -11.50 0.81
N GLU A 413 18.90 -12.26 0.20
CA GLU A 413 18.25 -13.41 0.82
C GLU A 413 19.23 -14.54 1.18
N ASN A 414 20.15 -14.86 0.27
CA ASN A 414 21.15 -15.92 0.45
C ASN A 414 22.02 -15.71 1.70
N ILE A 415 22.52 -14.49 1.93
CA ILE A 415 23.38 -14.21 3.08
C ILE A 415 22.61 -14.36 4.40
N ILE A 416 21.32 -13.98 4.40
CA ILE A 416 20.45 -14.12 5.57
C ILE A 416 20.20 -15.58 5.89
N ASP A 417 19.92 -16.40 4.88
CA ASP A 417 19.69 -17.83 5.08
C ASP A 417 20.96 -18.51 5.65
N VAL A 418 22.16 -18.10 5.20
CA VAL A 418 23.42 -18.55 5.81
C VAL A 418 23.53 -18.12 7.27
N ILE A 419 23.27 -16.85 7.59
CA ILE A 419 23.33 -16.31 8.95
C ILE A 419 22.38 -17.07 9.90
N VAL A 420 21.13 -17.25 9.50
CA VAL A 420 20.09 -17.89 10.32
C VAL A 420 20.41 -19.37 10.54
N ASN A 421 20.83 -20.10 9.49
CA ASN A 421 21.22 -21.50 9.61
C ASN A 421 22.47 -21.68 10.48
N GLU A 422 23.44 -20.76 10.37
CA GLU A 422 24.64 -20.77 11.19
C GLU A 422 24.34 -20.59 12.69
N ILE A 423 23.40 -19.70 13.03
CA ILE A 423 22.93 -19.53 14.42
C ILE A 423 22.20 -20.79 14.90
N LYS A 424 21.34 -21.38 14.05
CA LYS A 424 20.59 -22.58 14.39
C LYS A 424 21.50 -23.78 14.69
N ASN A 425 22.59 -23.92 13.94
CA ASN A 425 23.50 -25.07 14.07
C ASN A 425 24.56 -24.86 15.16
N ASN A 426 25.10 -23.65 15.30
CA ASN A 426 26.29 -23.38 16.11
C ASN A 426 26.05 -22.35 17.24
N GLY A 427 24.80 -21.90 17.45
CA GLY A 427 24.42 -20.95 18.48
C GLY A 427 24.67 -19.47 18.11
N PRO A 428 24.33 -18.50 18.99
CA PRO A 428 24.46 -17.07 18.70
C PRO A 428 25.92 -16.65 18.48
N PHE A 429 26.14 -15.60 17.70
CA PHE A 429 27.47 -15.00 17.53
C PHE A 429 27.89 -14.27 18.81
N LYS A 430 29.16 -14.43 19.18
CA LYS A 430 29.72 -13.82 20.41
C LYS A 430 30.35 -12.45 20.17
N SER A 431 30.85 -12.22 18.97
CA SER A 431 31.49 -10.96 18.56
C SER A 431 31.43 -10.78 17.04
N ILE A 432 31.92 -9.63 16.55
CA ILE A 432 32.04 -9.41 15.10
C ILE A 432 33.07 -10.36 14.47
N GLU A 433 34.14 -10.68 15.17
CA GLU A 433 35.16 -11.64 14.74
C GLU A 433 34.55 -13.03 14.60
N ASP A 434 33.77 -13.48 15.59
CA ASP A 434 33.05 -14.75 15.54
C ASP A 434 32.08 -14.80 14.35
N PHE A 435 31.35 -13.71 14.10
CA PHE A 435 30.48 -13.58 12.93
C PHE A 435 31.25 -13.74 11.62
N ILE A 436 32.34 -13.00 11.43
CA ILE A 436 33.13 -13.04 10.20
C ILE A 436 33.79 -14.41 9.97
N GLN A 437 34.21 -15.11 11.05
CA GLN A 437 34.77 -16.46 10.92
C GLN A 437 33.72 -17.50 10.54
N ARG A 438 32.50 -17.36 11.01
CA ARG A 438 31.46 -18.38 10.87
C ARG A 438 30.63 -18.20 9.60
N VAL A 439 30.33 -16.95 9.24
CA VAL A 439 29.49 -16.65 8.07
C VAL A 439 30.33 -16.67 6.80
N ASN A 440 30.24 -17.76 6.05
CA ASN A 440 30.92 -17.94 4.78
C ASN A 440 29.93 -17.85 3.61
N SER A 441 29.92 -16.71 2.92
CA SER A 441 29.11 -16.52 1.72
C SER A 441 29.78 -15.53 0.78
N LYS A 442 29.69 -15.80 -0.53
CA LYS A 442 30.13 -14.86 -1.59
C LYS A 442 29.30 -13.57 -1.57
N ASP A 443 28.10 -13.63 -1.02
CA ASP A 443 27.17 -12.51 -0.94
C ASP A 443 27.44 -11.59 0.26
N LEU A 444 28.35 -11.97 1.18
CA LEU A 444 28.87 -11.07 2.23
C LEU A 444 29.89 -10.09 1.63
N ASN A 445 29.40 -9.16 0.83
CA ASN A 445 30.20 -8.11 0.19
C ASN A 445 30.21 -6.81 1.02
N LYS A 446 31.04 -5.84 0.61
CA LYS A 446 31.18 -4.53 1.27
C LYS A 446 29.84 -3.85 1.52
N LYS A 447 28.95 -3.84 0.52
CA LYS A 447 27.66 -3.18 0.59
C LYS A 447 26.72 -3.84 1.60
N SER A 448 26.69 -5.16 1.63
CA SER A 448 25.84 -5.93 2.56
C SER A 448 26.29 -5.76 4.02
N LEU A 449 27.60 -5.88 4.30
CA LEU A 449 28.14 -5.75 5.64
C LEU A 449 28.02 -4.31 6.15
N GLU A 450 28.32 -3.32 5.29
CA GLU A 450 28.09 -1.91 5.59
C GLU A 450 26.63 -1.64 5.98
N SER A 451 25.68 -2.20 5.21
CA SER A 451 24.25 -1.99 5.46
C SER A 451 23.81 -2.65 6.78
N LEU A 452 24.30 -3.85 7.09
CA LEU A 452 24.04 -4.52 8.38
C LEU A 452 24.58 -3.72 9.58
N ILE A 453 25.80 -3.17 9.46
CA ILE A 453 26.41 -2.33 10.50
C ILE A 453 25.60 -1.05 10.69
N LYS A 454 25.34 -0.32 9.60
CA LYS A 454 24.60 0.95 9.60
C LYS A 454 23.16 0.79 10.11
N ALA A 455 22.52 -0.34 9.84
CA ALA A 455 21.20 -0.69 10.34
C ALA A 455 21.15 -1.04 11.84
N GLY A 456 22.31 -1.24 12.48
CA GLY A 456 22.41 -1.55 13.91
C GLY A 456 22.39 -3.03 14.27
N ALA A 457 22.50 -3.94 13.28
CA ALA A 457 22.48 -5.38 13.53
C ALA A 457 23.58 -5.84 14.50
N PHE A 458 24.70 -5.12 14.53
CA PHE A 458 25.89 -5.41 15.34
C PHE A 458 26.06 -4.48 16.56
N ASP A 459 25.06 -3.67 16.92
CA ASP A 459 25.18 -2.68 18.01
C ASP A 459 25.53 -3.30 19.38
N LYS A 460 25.24 -4.59 19.58
CA LYS A 460 25.65 -5.33 20.79
C LYS A 460 27.14 -5.69 20.82
N PHE A 461 27.83 -5.71 19.68
CA PHE A 461 29.23 -6.14 19.58
C PHE A 461 30.20 -4.97 19.57
N ALA A 462 29.90 -3.91 18.83
CA ALA A 462 30.76 -2.76 18.72
C ALA A 462 30.01 -1.52 18.23
N GLU A 463 30.63 -0.36 18.40
CA GLU A 463 30.14 0.91 17.88
C GLU A 463 30.19 0.92 16.34
N ARG A 464 29.17 1.51 15.69
CA ARG A 464 28.97 1.46 14.24
C ARG A 464 30.14 2.07 13.46
N ASN A 465 30.61 3.27 13.81
CA ASN A 465 31.74 3.91 13.13
C ASN A 465 33.04 3.12 13.27
N LYS A 466 33.27 2.50 14.44
CA LYS A 466 34.40 1.58 14.62
C LYS A 466 34.36 0.42 13.62
N LEU A 467 33.19 -0.18 13.41
CA LEU A 467 33.03 -1.27 12.44
C LEU A 467 33.16 -0.76 10.98
N LEU A 468 32.58 0.41 10.67
CA LEU A 468 32.65 1.02 9.34
C LEU A 468 34.07 1.42 8.95
N HIS A 469 34.82 2.02 9.87
CA HIS A 469 36.21 2.41 9.64
C HIS A 469 37.12 1.20 9.36
N ASN A 470 36.80 0.06 9.97
CA ASN A 470 37.56 -1.19 9.80
C ASN A 470 36.89 -2.16 8.80
N LEU A 471 35.91 -1.71 8.01
CA LEU A 471 35.10 -2.57 7.14
C LEU A 471 35.94 -3.37 6.13
N GLU A 472 36.91 -2.73 5.48
CA GLU A 472 37.75 -3.38 4.47
C GLU A 472 38.62 -4.47 5.10
N ARG A 473 39.20 -4.17 6.26
CA ARG A 473 39.99 -5.13 7.05
C ARG A 473 39.16 -6.33 7.50
N LEU A 474 37.91 -6.11 7.92
CA LEU A 474 36.99 -7.19 8.29
C LEU A 474 36.71 -8.11 7.09
N LEU A 475 36.50 -7.54 5.90
CA LEU A 475 36.24 -8.31 4.67
C LEU A 475 37.46 -9.07 4.17
N GLU A 476 38.65 -8.48 4.26
CA GLU A 476 39.92 -9.15 3.93
C GLU A 476 40.13 -10.37 4.82
N TRP A 477 39.96 -10.21 6.12
CA TRP A 477 40.08 -11.29 7.08
C TRP A 477 39.03 -12.40 6.87
N ALA A 478 37.81 -12.03 6.47
CA ALA A 478 36.78 -12.99 6.06
C ALA A 478 37.26 -13.86 4.89
N LYS A 479 37.83 -13.23 3.85
CA LYS A 479 38.36 -13.91 2.66
C LYS A 479 39.56 -14.80 2.99
N GLU A 480 40.47 -14.34 3.85
CA GLU A 480 41.61 -15.14 4.30
C GLU A 480 41.16 -16.38 5.07
N THR A 481 40.22 -16.22 6.00
CA THR A 481 39.64 -17.34 6.77
C THR A 481 38.97 -18.35 5.85
N GLN A 482 38.24 -17.87 4.83
CA GLN A 482 37.61 -18.73 3.81
C GLN A 482 38.65 -19.52 3.00
N LYS A 483 39.73 -18.85 2.54
CA LYS A 483 40.83 -19.52 1.80
C LYS A 483 41.53 -20.58 2.64
N ASN A 484 41.81 -20.28 3.91
CA ASN A 484 42.48 -21.20 4.83
C ASN A 484 41.64 -22.46 5.09
N ARG A 485 40.31 -22.32 5.21
CA ARG A 485 39.40 -23.48 5.33
C ARG A 485 39.30 -24.30 4.04
N ALA A 486 39.23 -23.65 2.88
CA ALA A 486 39.10 -24.34 1.59
C ALA A 486 40.36 -25.12 1.20
N ASN A 487 41.55 -24.62 1.57
CA ASN A 487 42.82 -25.22 1.20
C ASN A 487 43.26 -26.39 2.08
N GLY A 488 42.49 -26.78 3.11
CA GLY A 488 42.76 -27.96 3.94
C GLY A 488 44.08 -27.94 4.72
N GLN A 489 44.89 -26.89 4.61
CA GLN A 489 46.08 -26.68 5.43
C GLN A 489 45.64 -26.33 6.85
N LYS A 490 45.41 -27.36 7.67
CA LYS A 490 45.83 -27.29 9.07
C LYS A 490 47.31 -26.98 9.04
N GLY A 491 47.69 -25.76 9.40
CA GLY A 491 49.06 -25.29 9.28
C GLY A 491 49.98 -26.24 10.05
N LEU A 492 51.19 -26.48 9.53
CA LEU A 492 52.23 -27.25 10.24
C LEU A 492 52.57 -26.67 11.63
N PHE A 493 52.10 -25.44 11.92
CA PHE A 493 52.22 -24.72 13.17
C PHE A 493 51.01 -24.84 14.12
N ASP A 494 49.89 -25.45 13.72
CA ASP A 494 48.72 -25.68 14.61
C ASP A 494 49.04 -26.69 15.73
N LYS A 495 50.04 -27.55 15.54
CA LYS A 495 50.51 -28.49 16.59
C LYS A 495 51.57 -27.90 17.53
N ALA A 496 52.14 -26.74 17.22
CA ALA A 496 53.27 -26.16 17.96
C ALA A 496 52.87 -25.04 18.93
N LYS A 497 51.59 -24.65 18.98
CA LYS A 497 51.09 -23.61 19.89
C LYS A 497 49.94 -24.13 20.74
N GLY A 498 50.30 -24.82 21.83
CA GLY A 498 49.40 -25.23 22.90
C GLY A 498 48.94 -24.07 23.80
N GLU A 499 48.83 -22.86 23.27
CA GLU A 499 48.25 -21.70 23.95
C GLU A 499 47.22 -21.07 23.02
N ASN A 500 46.02 -20.83 23.55
CA ASN A 500 44.91 -20.13 22.92
C ASN A 500 45.36 -18.76 22.36
N PHE A 501 45.89 -18.72 21.15
CA PHE A 501 45.95 -17.47 20.38
C PHE A 501 44.52 -17.16 19.95
N ASN A 502 43.85 -16.35 20.77
CA ASN A 502 42.78 -15.48 20.28
C ASN A 502 43.36 -14.68 19.11
N ASN A 503 43.09 -15.11 17.87
CA ASN A 503 43.26 -14.31 16.66
C ASN A 503 42.22 -13.18 16.67
N SER A 504 42.30 -12.30 17.68
CA SER A 504 41.43 -11.14 17.80
C SER A 504 41.88 -10.10 16.77
N ILE A 505 40.96 -9.69 15.89
CA ILE A 505 41.22 -8.61 14.94
C ILE A 505 41.39 -7.32 15.75
N TYR A 506 42.54 -6.67 15.61
CA TYR A 506 42.70 -5.33 16.17
C TYR A 506 41.91 -4.31 15.32
N LEU A 507 40.77 -3.85 15.84
CA LEU A 507 39.96 -2.81 15.23
C LEU A 507 40.46 -1.43 15.70
N LYS A 508 40.91 -0.61 14.75
CA LYS A 508 41.33 0.77 15.03
C LYS A 508 40.17 1.56 15.65
N GLN A 509 40.45 2.26 16.74
CA GLN A 509 39.47 3.16 17.35
C GLN A 509 39.25 4.37 16.47
N THR A 510 38.02 4.89 16.49
CA THR A 510 37.61 6.07 15.73
C THR A 510 36.57 6.84 16.54
N VAL A 511 36.24 8.06 16.08
CA VAL A 511 35.19 8.87 16.69
C VAL A 511 33.85 8.13 16.56
N PRO A 512 33.12 7.90 17.67
CA PRO A 512 31.80 7.28 17.62
C PRO A 512 30.85 8.01 16.70
N ALA A 513 29.95 7.28 16.04
CA ALA A 513 28.93 7.89 15.21
C ALA A 513 28.02 8.78 16.06
N THR A 514 27.76 9.98 15.57
CA THR A 514 26.79 10.90 16.17
C THR A 514 25.38 10.30 16.09
N THR A 515 24.47 10.73 16.97
CA THR A 515 23.07 10.31 16.92
C THR A 515 22.45 10.61 15.56
N PHE A 516 22.75 11.79 14.99
CA PHE A 516 22.25 12.19 13.68
C PHE A 516 22.71 11.25 12.55
N GLU A 517 23.98 10.86 12.52
CA GLU A 517 24.49 9.90 11.53
C GLU A 517 23.81 8.54 11.66
N LYS A 518 23.67 8.01 12.88
CA LYS A 518 22.99 6.73 13.11
C LYS A 518 21.53 6.76 12.62
N LEU A 519 20.81 7.83 12.96
CA LEU A 519 19.43 8.04 12.53
C LEU A 519 19.31 8.23 11.02
N SER A 520 20.25 8.95 10.41
CA SER A 520 20.30 9.14 8.96
C SER A 520 20.49 7.81 8.23
N TRP A 521 21.39 6.95 8.71
CA TRP A 521 21.59 5.62 8.15
C TRP A 521 20.39 4.69 8.32
N GLU A 522 19.72 4.73 9.48
CA GLU A 522 18.48 3.97 9.69
C GLU A 522 17.38 4.44 8.74
N LYS A 523 17.24 5.75 8.56
CA LYS A 523 16.28 6.30 7.60
C LYS A 523 16.58 5.87 6.18
N GLU A 524 17.86 5.85 5.79
CA GLU A 524 18.31 5.44 4.46
C GLU A 524 18.09 3.94 4.18
N LEU A 525 18.42 3.08 5.15
CA LEU A 525 18.49 1.62 4.97
C LEU A 525 17.25 0.87 5.43
N LEU A 526 16.56 1.40 6.44
CA LEU A 526 15.35 0.80 7.03
C LEU A 526 14.10 1.60 6.64
N GLY A 527 14.24 2.88 6.25
CA GLY A 527 13.12 3.76 5.89
C GLY A 527 12.60 4.65 6.99
N LEU A 528 13.08 4.46 8.21
CA LEU A 528 12.59 5.14 9.39
C LEU A 528 13.68 5.21 10.47
N TYR A 529 13.42 6.04 11.46
CA TYR A 529 14.24 6.15 12.65
C TYR A 529 13.80 5.08 13.65
N VAL A 530 14.68 4.11 13.93
CA VAL A 530 14.38 2.95 14.78
C VAL A 530 14.95 3.10 16.17
N SER A 531 16.16 3.65 16.31
CA SER A 531 16.83 3.79 17.61
C SER A 531 16.30 4.95 18.46
N SER A 532 15.87 6.06 17.84
CA SER A 532 15.32 7.25 18.49
C SER A 532 14.65 8.16 17.44
N HIS A 533 13.92 9.21 17.82
CA HIS A 533 13.46 10.23 16.88
C HIS A 533 14.50 11.38 16.81
N PRO A 534 14.80 11.98 15.64
CA PRO A 534 15.74 13.10 15.55
C PRO A 534 15.38 14.30 16.44
N LEU A 535 14.10 14.44 16.79
CA LEU A 535 13.60 15.49 17.67
C LEU A 535 13.68 15.15 19.16
N GLU A 536 14.05 13.93 19.55
CA GLU A 536 14.14 13.57 20.97
C GLU A 536 15.21 14.40 21.68
N ASP A 537 16.36 14.65 21.01
CA ASP A 537 17.42 15.54 21.48
C ASP A 537 16.96 17.00 21.61
N TYR A 538 15.90 17.38 20.89
CA TYR A 538 15.33 18.73 20.88
C TYR A 538 14.04 18.84 21.71
N LYS A 539 13.60 17.77 22.37
CA LYS A 539 12.32 17.70 23.08
C LYS A 539 12.16 18.81 24.12
N ASN A 540 13.21 19.11 24.88
CA ASN A 540 13.19 20.18 25.88
C ASN A 540 13.08 21.57 25.25
N VAL A 541 13.78 21.79 24.13
CA VAL A 541 13.75 23.04 23.38
C VAL A 541 12.38 23.24 22.73
N LEU A 542 11.83 22.19 22.11
CA LEU A 542 10.49 22.20 21.53
C LEU A 542 9.42 22.43 22.59
N LYS A 543 9.44 21.70 23.70
CA LYS A 543 8.46 21.84 24.79
C LYS A 543 8.46 23.25 25.41
N LYS A 544 9.61 23.92 25.48
CA LYS A 544 9.72 25.28 26.02
C LYS A 544 9.29 26.36 25.03
N ASN A 545 9.46 26.16 23.73
CA ASN A 545 9.34 27.22 22.73
C ASN A 545 8.17 27.04 21.74
N THR A 546 7.48 25.90 21.78
CA THR A 546 6.49 25.53 20.77
C THR A 546 5.27 24.82 21.36
N LEU A 547 4.13 24.96 20.68
CA LEU A 547 2.98 24.10 20.89
C LEU A 547 3.19 22.78 20.13
N SER A 548 2.79 21.66 20.74
CA SER A 548 2.85 20.37 20.06
C SER A 548 1.79 20.28 18.96
N LEU A 549 2.09 19.52 17.90
CA LEU A 549 1.16 19.37 16.78
C LEU A 549 -0.15 18.67 17.16
N ALA A 550 -0.15 17.86 18.24
CA ALA A 550 -1.36 17.28 18.80
C ALA A 550 -2.29 18.32 19.45
N GLU A 551 -1.73 19.30 20.17
CA GLU A 551 -2.51 20.35 20.87
C GLU A 551 -3.20 21.31 19.89
N ILE A 552 -2.59 21.53 18.73
CA ILE A 552 -3.10 22.39 17.66
C ILE A 552 -4.45 21.91 17.12
N LYS A 553 -4.70 20.59 17.10
CA LYS A 553 -5.97 20.04 16.61
C LYS A 553 -7.17 20.47 17.44
N ASN A 554 -6.95 20.77 18.72
CA ASN A 554 -7.99 21.18 19.67
C ASN A 554 -7.83 22.65 20.11
N TYR A 555 -6.96 23.41 19.46
CA TYR A 555 -6.66 24.79 19.85
C TYR A 555 -7.82 25.73 19.47
N GLN A 556 -8.77 25.88 20.38
CA GLN A 556 -9.80 26.91 20.33
C GLN A 556 -9.26 28.14 21.08
N GLY A 557 -8.72 29.10 20.34
CA GLY A 557 -8.04 30.26 20.92
C GLY A 557 -8.88 30.97 21.98
N PHE A 558 -8.44 30.93 23.24
CA PHE A 558 -9.02 31.72 24.32
C PHE A 558 -8.29 33.07 24.44
N GLY A 559 -9.05 34.15 24.20
CA GLY A 559 -9.09 35.33 25.07
C GLY A 559 -8.02 36.43 24.95
N LEU A 560 -8.48 37.61 24.51
CA LEU A 560 -8.14 38.94 25.06
C LEU A 560 -6.66 39.36 25.04
N ASN A 561 -6.11 39.65 23.84
CA ASN A 561 -5.18 40.75 23.56
C ASN A 561 -4.72 40.65 22.10
N ASN A 562 -5.37 41.39 21.20
CA ASN A 562 -5.00 41.85 19.84
C ASN A 562 -4.03 41.08 18.89
N ASN A 563 -3.52 39.89 19.22
CA ASN A 563 -2.72 39.03 18.35
C ASN A 563 -3.56 37.82 17.95
N ARG A 564 -4.20 37.93 16.78
CA ARG A 564 -4.98 36.86 16.15
C ARG A 564 -4.16 35.56 16.03
N GLY A 565 -4.44 34.56 16.87
CA GLY A 565 -4.22 33.13 16.60
C GLY A 565 -2.84 32.71 16.08
N ARG A 566 -1.78 33.44 16.43
CA ARG A 566 -0.42 33.16 15.97
C ARG A 566 0.17 32.07 16.87
N ILE A 567 0.53 30.95 16.27
CA ILE A 567 1.11 29.80 16.95
C ILE A 567 2.57 29.64 16.53
N ARG A 568 3.39 29.08 17.41
CA ARG A 568 4.75 28.64 17.09
C ARG A 568 4.82 27.13 17.31
N VAL A 569 5.24 26.43 16.28
CA VAL A 569 5.43 24.97 16.27
C VAL A 569 6.88 24.66 15.92
N GLY A 570 7.34 23.48 16.26
CA GLY A 570 8.67 23.04 15.86
C GLY A 570 8.67 21.57 15.52
N GLY A 571 9.47 21.21 14.52
CA GLY A 571 9.50 19.85 14.02
C GLY A 571 10.53 19.66 12.92
N ILE A 572 10.62 18.44 12.43
CA ILE A 572 11.47 18.06 11.31
C ILE A 572 10.68 18.20 10.00
N ILE A 573 11.32 18.75 8.97
CA ILE A 573 10.75 18.78 7.63
C ILE A 573 10.83 17.37 7.04
N SER A 574 9.67 16.71 6.95
CA SER A 574 9.54 15.33 6.44
C SER A 574 9.30 15.26 4.93
N GLY A 575 8.95 16.38 4.29
CA GLY A 575 8.77 16.45 2.84
C GLY A 575 8.40 17.84 2.36
N ILE A 576 8.76 18.17 1.11
CA ILE A 576 8.50 19.48 0.50
C ILE A 576 7.86 19.29 -0.87
N LYS A 577 6.66 19.84 -1.07
CA LYS A 577 6.00 19.93 -2.38
C LYS A 577 6.07 21.36 -2.90
N LYS A 578 6.80 21.54 -4.01
CA LYS A 578 6.89 22.81 -4.73
C LYS A 578 5.69 23.00 -5.65
N ILE A 579 5.05 24.15 -5.60
CA ILE A 579 3.96 24.54 -6.50
C ILE A 579 4.25 25.95 -7.04
N ILE A 580 4.02 26.15 -8.33
CA ILE A 580 4.10 27.48 -8.95
C ILE A 580 2.72 28.13 -8.83
N THR A 581 2.66 29.33 -8.25
CA THR A 581 1.41 30.08 -8.14
C THR A 581 0.95 30.60 -9.51
N ARG A 582 -0.32 31.02 -9.62
CA ARG A 582 -0.84 31.69 -10.83
C ARG A 582 -0.03 32.93 -11.25
N THR A 583 0.74 33.51 -10.32
CA THR A 583 1.63 34.65 -10.54
C THR A 583 3.08 34.25 -10.89
N GLY A 584 3.36 32.96 -11.11
CA GLY A 584 4.67 32.46 -11.51
C GLY A 584 5.71 32.32 -10.39
N LYS A 585 5.34 32.63 -9.12
CA LYS A 585 6.25 32.54 -7.98
C LYS A 585 6.18 31.18 -7.29
N THR A 586 7.29 30.74 -6.69
CA THR A 586 7.38 29.43 -6.03
C THR A 586 6.73 29.48 -4.64
N MET A 587 5.81 28.56 -4.37
CA MET A 587 5.20 28.32 -3.06
C MET A 587 5.51 26.89 -2.61
N LEU A 588 5.70 26.66 -1.31
CA LEU A 588 5.96 25.33 -0.76
C LEU A 588 4.79 24.87 0.12
N PHE A 589 4.42 23.60 -0.03
CA PHE A 589 3.70 22.85 1.00
C PHE A 589 4.72 21.95 1.69
N VAL A 590 5.02 22.26 2.95
CA VAL A 590 6.03 21.58 3.76
C VAL A 590 5.31 20.68 4.76
N LYS A 591 5.65 19.39 4.77
CA LYS A 591 5.17 18.45 5.78
C LYS A 591 6.05 18.55 7.02
N LEU A 592 5.53 19.13 8.09
CA LEU A 592 6.23 19.25 9.37
C LEU A 592 5.79 18.13 10.30
N GLU A 593 6.76 17.46 10.92
CA GLU A 593 6.54 16.34 11.84
C GLU A 593 7.18 16.66 13.20
N ASP A 594 6.45 16.45 14.29
CA ASP A 594 6.96 16.53 15.66
C ASP A 594 6.81 15.18 16.38
N LEU A 595 7.17 15.10 17.67
CA LEU A 595 7.03 13.86 18.45
C LEU A 595 5.56 13.44 18.70
N THR A 596 4.59 14.28 18.33
CA THR A 596 3.16 14.11 18.66
C THR A 596 2.27 13.96 17.43
N GLY A 597 2.75 14.34 16.23
CA GLY A 597 1.98 14.24 15.00
C GLY A 597 2.65 14.88 13.79
N LYS A 598 1.85 15.10 12.75
CA LYS A 598 2.26 15.71 11.48
C LYS A 598 1.25 16.78 11.09
N THR A 599 1.72 17.86 10.46
CA THR A 599 0.89 18.91 9.88
C THR A 599 1.47 19.41 8.57
N GLU A 600 0.64 20.06 7.77
CA GLU A 600 1.07 20.73 6.54
C GLU A 600 1.24 22.23 6.81
N VAL A 601 2.40 22.74 6.41
CA VAL A 601 2.78 24.14 6.51
C VAL A 601 2.81 24.74 5.10
N VAL A 602 2.02 25.77 4.88
CA VAL A 602 1.99 26.54 3.62
C VAL A 602 2.99 27.68 3.74
N VAL A 603 3.99 27.70 2.85
CA VAL A 603 5.07 28.69 2.82
C VAL A 603 4.99 29.49 1.53
N PHE A 604 4.67 30.78 1.66
CA PHE A 604 4.59 31.70 0.53
C PHE A 604 5.98 32.15 0.04
N PRO A 605 6.10 32.60 -1.24
CA PRO A 605 7.39 32.95 -1.85
C PRO A 605 8.27 33.89 -1.01
N ALA A 606 7.67 34.91 -0.39
CA ALA A 606 8.39 35.90 0.41
C ALA A 606 9.13 35.30 1.63
N ILE A 607 8.65 34.17 2.16
CA ILE A 607 9.30 33.49 3.29
C ILE A 607 10.47 32.62 2.81
N ILE A 608 10.34 32.03 1.61
CA ILE A 608 11.40 31.23 0.98
C ILE A 608 12.60 32.12 0.67
N GLU A 609 12.37 33.30 0.11
CA GLU A 609 13.43 34.27 -0.23
C GLU A 609 14.21 34.75 1.01
N ARG A 610 13.56 34.81 2.18
CA ARG A 610 14.18 35.25 3.44
C ARG A 610 15.10 34.19 4.06
N ASN A 611 14.74 32.91 3.99
CA ASN A 611 15.50 31.81 4.60
C ASN A 611 15.58 30.60 3.66
N PRO A 612 16.27 30.72 2.51
CA PRO A 612 16.28 29.66 1.48
C PRO A 612 16.93 28.35 1.96
N THR A 613 17.86 28.44 2.91
CA THR A 613 18.57 27.29 3.46
C THR A 613 17.74 26.47 4.44
N ALA A 614 16.68 27.03 5.04
CA ALA A 614 15.85 26.33 6.04
C ALA A 614 14.94 25.27 5.41
N PHE A 615 14.65 25.38 4.10
CA PHE A 615 13.69 24.52 3.41
C PHE A 615 14.37 23.33 2.73
N GLN A 616 14.85 22.40 3.55
CA GLN A 616 15.39 21.12 3.10
C GLN A 616 14.82 19.99 3.96
N GLU A 617 14.67 18.81 3.36
CA GLU A 617 14.24 17.62 4.11
C GLU A 617 15.23 17.29 5.23
N ASN A 618 14.70 16.78 6.33
CA ASN A 618 15.41 16.45 7.57
C ASN A 618 15.95 17.64 8.39
N LYS A 619 15.72 18.88 7.97
CA LYS A 619 16.01 20.04 8.81
C LYS A 619 14.98 20.20 9.92
N ILE A 620 15.46 20.58 11.11
CA ILE A 620 14.62 20.87 12.26
C ILE A 620 14.38 22.38 12.27
N VAL A 621 13.12 22.78 12.27
CA VAL A 621 12.72 24.18 12.14
C VAL A 621 11.69 24.57 13.18
N PHE A 622 11.72 25.84 13.58
CA PHE A 622 10.56 26.53 14.15
C PHE A 622 9.74 27.16 13.04
N VAL A 623 8.42 27.01 13.14
CA VAL A 623 7.46 27.66 12.25
C VAL A 623 6.52 28.49 13.11
N SER A 624 6.52 29.81 12.87
CA SER A 624 5.55 30.74 13.45
C SER A 624 4.53 31.10 12.38
N GLY A 625 3.25 30.99 12.68
CA GLY A 625 2.21 31.19 11.68
C GLY A 625 0.80 31.17 12.23
N ARG A 626 -0.18 31.14 11.34
CA ARG A 626 -1.61 31.14 11.69
C ARG A 626 -2.23 29.80 11.30
N LEU A 627 -3.17 29.35 12.12
CA LEU A 627 -3.96 28.16 11.84
C LEU A 627 -5.06 28.43 10.82
N ASP A 628 -5.15 27.55 9.82
CA ASP A 628 -6.27 27.49 8.88
C ASP A 628 -6.99 26.15 9.05
N HIS A 629 -8.29 26.22 9.35
CA HIS A 629 -9.16 25.07 9.61
C HIS A 629 -10.14 24.77 8.47
N ARG A 630 -10.01 25.43 7.30
CA ARG A 630 -10.98 25.32 6.20
C ARG A 630 -11.22 23.89 5.66
N ASP A 631 -10.27 22.97 5.85
CA ASP A 631 -10.31 21.61 5.28
C ASP A 631 -10.48 20.47 6.32
N ASN A 632 -10.95 20.75 7.56
CA ASN A 632 -11.02 19.79 8.69
C ASN A 632 -9.69 19.18 9.17
N VAL A 633 -8.57 19.42 8.47
CA VAL A 633 -7.21 19.16 8.92
C VAL A 633 -6.54 20.52 9.16
N PRO A 634 -6.04 20.81 10.38
CA PRO A 634 -5.42 22.11 10.66
C PRO A 634 -4.14 22.26 9.83
N LYS A 635 -4.10 23.28 8.98
CA LYS A 635 -2.89 23.70 8.24
C LYS A 635 -2.30 24.93 8.89
N ILE A 636 -0.99 25.11 8.74
CA ILE A 636 -0.31 26.30 9.26
C ILE A 636 0.13 27.16 8.08
N ILE A 637 -0.34 28.40 8.04
CA ILE A 637 0.18 29.40 7.10
C ILE A 637 1.38 30.05 7.77
N ALA A 638 2.58 29.81 7.24
CA ALA A 638 3.83 30.28 7.83
C ALA A 638 4.03 31.78 7.62
N ASP A 639 4.24 32.51 8.71
CA ASP A 639 4.72 33.90 8.71
C ASP A 639 6.25 33.96 8.80
N GLN A 640 6.87 32.97 9.46
CA GLN A 640 8.31 32.91 9.71
C GLN A 640 8.74 31.45 9.92
N VAL A 641 9.89 31.08 9.35
CA VAL A 641 10.51 29.76 9.50
C VAL A 641 11.99 29.96 9.84
N GLU A 642 12.45 29.29 10.90
CA GLU A 642 13.81 29.40 11.43
C GLU A 642 14.40 28.01 11.60
N GLU A 643 15.61 27.77 11.09
CA GLU A 643 16.34 26.52 11.34
C GLU A 643 16.90 26.49 12.76
N ILE A 644 16.77 25.36 13.45
CA ILE A 644 17.34 25.14 14.77
C ILE A 644 18.77 24.62 14.60
N ILE A 645 19.75 25.54 14.69
CA ILE A 645 21.16 25.24 14.40
C ILE A 645 21.94 24.84 15.68
N THR A 646 21.42 25.08 16.88
CA THR A 646 22.18 24.91 18.15
C THR A 646 21.56 23.88 19.10
N LYS A 647 22.42 22.99 19.63
CA LYS A 647 22.24 22.36 20.95
C LYS A 647 22.51 23.43 22.01
N THR A 648 21.50 24.19 22.41
CA THR A 648 21.66 25.05 23.58
C THR A 648 21.67 24.13 24.80
N SER A 649 22.83 24.10 25.46
CA SER A 649 23.20 23.37 26.68
C SER A 649 22.11 23.27 27.74
#